data_AF-A0A5C1I037-F1
#
_entry.id   AF-A0A5C1I037-F1
#
_cell.length_a   1.000
_cell.length_b   1.000
_cell.length_c   1.000
_cell.angle_alpha   90.00
_cell.angle_beta   90.00
_cell.angle_gamma   90.00
#
_symmetry.space_group_name_H-M   'P 1'
#
loop_
_entity.id
_entity.type
_entity.pdbx_description
1 polymer ?
#
loop_
_entity_poly.entity_id
_entity_poly.type
_entity_poly.pdbx_seq_one_letter_code
_entity_poly.pdbx_strand_id
1 'polypeptide(L)'
;MNIKYFIYRGLKKGDFFTGDNVLPPTESSSDFIAKINAAFTAFYQGAEGGVPEFLAKYIGFDPDHQTDNLSLDSFFFKEAVIVENNGEFEEDSAGAFELPLIKMASSLGRFAEGNCGIDIVLNYGDYSLPEPNGDFVFDLAYARLAESMIMIDAQADSFASKVKREQITQFLDVAAYFGFHCIDTGSVTVYQAGASSVKKGQDIYTSVIDRFATKNRIYLYIQSDRTRSYNFYGNYLIEENGAESLKTGNMANSLTPVIYGSQGWPLLLDEGLQNHAGELNTIFLQFVTDNNPNTMFYGQVAQVDNAQGNNFCGPDDLKLPVDAEGSPIALTKVIALSNPATGADNNKLNIACFNILIYQGMTYKYVAGQVTNDQGETVDVLAQPNFFDDVFDGINATPLLKAGDDTSNSSITLQKLKLINHYYGNIQYGVSAVQTTVVSDEINTGDEATQTLNRVSYISESVDVLNNVVTISGTVTADSKSSPSVSGTVADNKAYQLPPPFYYYIKTFTDSTQTVTGLKLSSTDGTIPTKVILGLTKNENDLLKDLIKTNELINPRLFLIDLFEDGSSLISSESIQYRKYNVGIVGETGVGELRLVLNEPGGFVYSLDNRYYFSKDYSDFIKDTPITSLFLDLEISL
;
A
#
# COMPACT_ATOMS: atom_id res chain seq x y z
N MET A 1 2.28 -0.85 9.88
CA MET A 1 1.20 -0.08 9.23
C MET A 1 1.21 1.32 9.81
N ASN A 2 1.11 2.35 8.96
CA ASN A 2 1.23 3.74 9.39
C ASN A 2 -0.15 4.39 9.48
N ILE A 3 -0.31 5.33 10.41
CA ILE A 3 -1.53 6.15 10.53
C ILE A 3 -1.30 7.44 9.75
N LYS A 4 -2.27 7.81 8.90
CA LYS A 4 -2.25 9.07 8.15
C LYS A 4 -2.81 10.20 8.99
N TYR A 5 -4.02 10.01 9.54
CA TYR A 5 -4.70 11.01 10.36
C TYR A 5 -5.35 10.42 11.59
N PHE A 6 -5.36 11.20 12.67
CA PHE A 6 -6.33 11.07 13.75
C PHE A 6 -7.29 12.25 13.64
N ILE A 7 -8.59 11.98 13.48
CA ILE A 7 -9.62 13.01 13.38
C ILE A 7 -10.48 12.95 14.62
N TYR A 8 -10.46 14.02 15.42
CA TYR A 8 -11.23 14.12 16.65
C TYR A 8 -12.51 14.93 16.40
N ARG A 9 -13.67 14.32 16.69
CA ARG A 9 -15.00 14.93 16.49
C ARG A 9 -15.67 15.20 17.84
N GLY A 10 -16.33 16.35 17.94
CA GLY A 10 -17.06 16.75 19.15
C GLY A 10 -16.22 17.48 20.20
N LEU A 11 -14.98 17.88 19.88
CA LEU A 11 -14.21 18.80 20.74
C LEU A 11 -14.91 20.16 20.83
N LYS A 12 -14.95 20.75 22.02
CA LYS A 12 -15.62 22.05 22.24
C LYS A 12 -14.85 23.17 21.54
N LYS A 13 -15.48 23.85 20.57
CA LYS A 13 -14.88 25.03 19.91
C LYS A 13 -14.42 26.10 20.92
N GLY A 14 -15.19 26.29 22.00
CA GLY A 14 -14.87 27.22 23.09
C GLY A 14 -13.71 26.79 24.01
N ASP A 15 -13.10 25.63 23.79
CA ASP A 15 -11.82 25.25 24.40
C ASP A 15 -10.62 25.69 23.55
N PHE A 16 -10.86 26.17 22.31
CA PHE A 16 -9.82 26.63 21.39
C PHE A 16 -9.93 28.12 21.03
N PHE A 17 -11.16 28.62 20.82
CA PHE A 17 -11.39 29.93 20.22
C PHE A 17 -12.43 30.78 20.96
N THR A 18 -12.29 32.10 20.88
CA THR A 18 -13.34 33.09 21.21
C THR A 18 -13.47 34.07 20.03
N GLY A 19 -14.57 33.94 19.28
CA GLY A 19 -14.65 34.58 17.95
C GLY A 19 -13.59 33.99 17.03
N ASP A 20 -12.79 34.85 16.41
CA ASP A 20 -11.69 34.48 15.51
C ASP A 20 -10.35 34.33 16.24
N ASN A 21 -10.33 34.56 17.56
CA ASN A 21 -9.11 34.51 18.36
C ASN A 21 -8.87 33.14 18.96
N VAL A 22 -7.61 32.70 18.93
CA VAL A 22 -7.11 31.62 19.78
C VAL A 22 -7.24 32.05 21.24
N LEU A 23 -7.72 31.14 22.09
CA LEU A 23 -7.87 31.42 23.51
C LEU A 23 -6.52 31.69 24.18
N PRO A 24 -6.42 32.70 25.06
CA PRO A 24 -5.25 32.88 25.89
C PRO A 24 -5.13 31.72 26.90
N PRO A 25 -3.89 31.36 27.30
CA PRO A 25 -3.68 30.26 28.24
C PRO A 25 -4.13 30.65 29.65
N THR A 26 -4.82 29.73 30.31
CA THR A 26 -5.25 29.79 31.72
C THR A 26 -4.81 28.51 32.44
N GLU A 27 -4.93 28.45 33.77
CA GLU A 27 -4.68 27.21 34.53
C GLU A 27 -5.58 26.02 34.12
N SER A 28 -6.69 26.31 33.44
CA SER A 28 -7.66 25.31 32.98
C SER A 28 -7.55 24.95 31.50
N SER A 29 -6.63 25.62 30.78
CA SER A 29 -6.39 25.42 29.35
C SER A 29 -5.73 24.07 29.08
N SER A 30 -5.94 23.56 27.88
CA SER A 30 -5.26 22.34 27.42
C SER A 30 -3.77 22.59 27.17
N ASP A 31 -2.99 21.50 27.14
CA ASP A 31 -1.56 21.54 26.80
C ASP A 31 -1.35 22.14 25.40
N PHE A 32 -2.26 21.85 24.47
CA PHE A 32 -2.27 22.44 23.13
C PHE A 32 -2.32 23.98 23.20
N ILE A 33 -3.33 24.54 23.87
CA ILE A 33 -3.51 25.99 23.97
C ILE A 33 -2.34 26.66 24.69
N ALA A 34 -1.84 26.06 25.77
CA ALA A 34 -0.67 26.57 26.47
C ALA A 34 0.57 26.59 25.56
N LYS A 35 0.81 25.52 24.80
CA LYS A 35 1.98 25.40 23.94
C LYS A 35 1.95 26.36 22.76
N ILE A 36 0.84 26.45 22.03
CA ILE A 36 0.78 27.29 20.82
C ILE A 36 0.87 28.78 21.14
N ASN A 37 0.26 29.23 22.25
CA ASN A 37 0.38 30.62 22.69
C ASN A 37 1.81 30.97 23.09
N ALA A 38 2.50 30.06 23.79
CA ALA A 38 3.90 30.25 24.16
C ALA A 38 4.80 30.32 22.92
N ALA A 39 4.57 29.44 21.93
CA ALA A 39 5.33 29.43 20.67
C ALA A 39 5.10 30.72 19.86
N PHE A 40 3.83 31.15 19.71
CA PHE A 40 3.47 32.37 19.01
C PHE A 40 4.08 33.62 19.67
N THR A 41 3.96 33.74 21.00
CA THR A 41 4.57 34.83 21.77
C THR A 41 6.09 34.85 21.60
N ALA A 42 6.74 33.68 21.65
CA ALA A 42 8.18 33.57 21.49
C ALA A 42 8.64 33.98 20.08
N PHE A 43 7.88 33.64 19.04
CA PHE A 43 8.20 34.02 17.67
C PHE A 43 8.21 35.55 17.46
N TYR A 44 7.24 36.26 18.05
CA TYR A 44 7.16 37.72 17.98
C TYR A 44 7.96 38.45 19.07
N GLN A 45 8.71 37.74 19.91
CA GLN A 45 9.50 38.35 20.96
C GLN A 45 10.61 39.22 20.36
N GLY A 46 10.51 40.54 20.54
CA GLY A 46 11.48 41.52 20.01
C GLY A 46 11.09 42.13 18.65
N ALA A 47 9.92 41.80 18.10
CA ALA A 47 9.37 42.49 16.94
C ALA A 47 8.96 43.93 17.30
N GLU A 48 9.25 44.90 16.41
CA GLU A 48 9.01 46.35 16.65
C GLU A 48 7.52 46.72 16.83
N GLY A 49 6.59 45.84 16.45
CA GLY A 49 5.13 46.03 16.56
C GLY A 49 4.47 45.37 17.78
N GLY A 50 5.23 44.67 18.64
CA GLY A 50 4.67 43.82 19.69
C GLY A 50 4.10 42.50 19.15
N VAL A 51 3.50 41.71 20.05
CA VAL A 51 2.86 40.44 19.68
C VAL A 51 1.48 40.77 19.08
N PRO A 52 1.22 40.43 17.81
CA PRO A 52 -0.09 40.66 17.19
C PRO A 52 -1.16 39.77 17.84
N GLU A 53 -2.41 40.00 17.47
CA GLU A 53 -3.52 39.15 17.88
C GLU A 53 -3.36 37.74 17.30
N PHE A 54 -3.53 36.71 18.13
CA PHE A 54 -3.36 35.32 17.70
C PHE A 54 -4.68 34.77 17.14
N LEU A 55 -4.84 34.87 15.82
CA LEU A 55 -6.06 34.47 15.11
C LEU A 55 -6.09 32.96 14.82
N ALA A 56 -7.28 32.37 14.80
CA ALA A 56 -7.55 30.97 14.52
C ALA A 56 -7.05 30.55 13.12
N LYS A 57 -7.13 31.46 12.15
CA LYS A 57 -6.60 31.24 10.80
C LYS A 57 -5.11 30.91 10.81
N TYR A 58 -4.32 31.47 11.72
CA TYR A 58 -2.87 31.21 11.80
C TYR A 58 -2.51 29.78 12.22
N ILE A 59 -3.48 29.01 12.74
CA ILE A 59 -3.32 27.58 13.02
C ILE A 59 -4.21 26.70 12.11
N GLY A 60 -4.66 27.26 10.99
CA GLY A 60 -5.37 26.51 9.94
C GLY A 60 -6.90 26.49 10.07
N PHE A 61 -7.51 27.25 10.97
CA PHE A 61 -8.97 27.30 11.06
C PHE A 61 -9.55 28.59 10.45
N ASP A 62 -9.92 28.55 9.17
CA ASP A 62 -10.57 29.65 8.45
C ASP A 62 -11.69 29.16 7.50
N PRO A 63 -12.87 28.79 8.02
CA PRO A 63 -13.95 28.23 7.21
C PRO A 63 -14.46 29.13 6.09
N ASP A 64 -14.30 30.45 6.20
CA ASP A 64 -14.81 31.41 5.21
C ASP A 64 -13.93 31.47 3.94
N HIS A 65 -12.65 31.08 4.05
CA HIS A 65 -11.68 31.10 2.95
C HIS A 65 -11.21 29.69 2.53
N GLN A 66 -11.71 28.63 3.17
CA GLN A 66 -11.33 27.25 2.93
C GLN A 66 -12.51 26.46 2.34
N THR A 67 -12.36 26.03 1.09
CA THR A 67 -13.40 25.24 0.40
C THR A 67 -13.54 23.86 1.02
N ASP A 68 -14.78 23.36 1.07
CA ASP A 68 -15.08 22.05 1.66
C ASP A 68 -14.45 20.87 0.90
N ASN A 69 -14.26 21.02 -0.42
CA ASN A 69 -13.60 20.01 -1.26
C ASN A 69 -12.06 20.04 -1.19
N LEU A 70 -11.46 20.90 -0.37
CA LEU A 70 -10.02 20.92 -0.18
C LEU A 70 -9.57 19.63 0.51
N SER A 71 -8.73 18.84 -0.18
CA SER A 71 -8.21 17.59 0.38
C SER A 71 -7.38 17.85 1.63
N LEU A 72 -7.46 16.94 2.61
CA LEU A 72 -6.69 17.06 3.85
C LEU A 72 -5.18 17.04 3.58
N ASP A 73 -4.73 16.26 2.59
CA ASP A 73 -3.32 16.25 2.19
C ASP A 73 -2.88 17.60 1.63
N SER A 74 -3.64 18.17 0.69
CA SER A 74 -3.35 19.51 0.15
C SER A 74 -3.40 20.59 1.23
N PHE A 75 -4.23 20.40 2.25
CA PHE A 75 -4.31 21.29 3.40
C PHE A 75 -3.06 21.19 4.30
N PHE A 76 -2.68 19.98 4.74
CA PHE A 76 -1.54 19.78 5.64
C PHE A 76 -0.18 19.96 4.96
N PHE A 77 -0.08 19.64 3.68
CA PHE A 77 1.15 19.70 2.88
C PHE A 77 1.12 20.85 1.87
N LYS A 78 0.42 21.94 2.20
CA LYS A 78 0.38 23.14 1.37
C LYS A 78 1.80 23.65 1.08
N GLU A 79 1.98 24.17 -0.12
CA GLU A 79 3.09 25.07 -0.42
C GLU A 79 2.60 26.51 -0.25
N ALA A 80 3.43 27.37 0.33
CA ALA A 80 3.10 28.78 0.48
C ALA A 80 2.98 29.42 -0.91
N VAL A 81 1.79 29.90 -1.25
CA VAL A 81 1.54 30.60 -2.52
C VAL A 81 1.49 32.09 -2.22
N ILE A 82 2.35 32.87 -2.88
CA ILE A 82 2.35 34.33 -2.75
C ILE A 82 1.47 34.94 -3.84
N VAL A 83 0.50 35.75 -3.43
CA VAL A 83 -0.45 36.45 -4.31
C VAL A 83 -0.28 37.97 -4.15
N GLU A 84 -0.50 38.71 -5.23
CA GLU A 84 -0.53 40.18 -5.18
C GLU A 84 -1.94 40.64 -4.76
N ASN A 85 -2.02 41.37 -3.65
CA ASN A 85 -3.24 41.99 -3.16
C ASN A 85 -3.02 43.48 -2.93
N ASN A 86 -3.70 44.33 -3.71
CA ASN A 86 -3.60 45.79 -3.63
C ASN A 86 -2.17 46.37 -3.67
N GLY A 87 -1.25 45.71 -4.40
CA GLY A 87 0.13 46.12 -4.55
C GLY A 87 1.08 45.62 -3.46
N GLU A 88 0.60 44.79 -2.52
CA GLU A 88 1.40 44.03 -1.57
C GLU A 88 1.42 42.56 -1.96
N PHE A 89 2.56 41.89 -1.77
CA PHE A 89 2.70 40.46 -1.99
C PHE A 89 2.53 39.75 -0.66
N GLU A 90 1.44 39.01 -0.49
CA GLU A 90 1.10 38.28 0.73
C GLU A 90 0.86 36.79 0.42
N GLU A 91 1.01 35.92 1.43
CA GLU A 91 0.62 34.51 1.27
C GLU A 91 -0.90 34.42 1.11
N ASP A 92 -1.36 33.56 0.19
CA ASP A 92 -2.77 33.30 -0.03
C ASP A 92 -3.46 32.96 1.30
N SER A 93 -4.46 33.77 1.65
CA SER A 93 -5.22 33.65 2.90
C SER A 93 -5.77 32.26 3.18
N ALA A 94 -6.14 31.48 2.14
CA ALA A 94 -6.62 30.11 2.29
C ALA A 94 -5.53 29.15 2.82
N GLY A 95 -4.27 29.49 2.56
CA GLY A 95 -3.09 28.75 2.96
C GLY A 95 -2.23 29.46 4.01
N ALA A 96 -2.47 30.71 4.40
CA ALA A 96 -1.57 31.46 5.28
C ALA A 96 -1.61 31.02 6.77
N PHE A 97 -1.12 29.83 7.07
CA PHE A 97 -1.08 29.26 8.42
C PHE A 97 0.14 28.37 8.66
N GLU A 98 0.43 28.14 9.95
CA GLU A 98 1.49 27.23 10.41
C GLU A 98 0.90 26.14 11.31
N LEU A 99 1.31 24.90 11.09
CA LEU A 99 0.79 23.77 11.84
C LEU A 99 1.52 23.62 13.19
N PRO A 100 0.81 23.72 14.31
CA PRO A 100 1.43 23.57 15.61
C PRO A 100 1.83 22.11 15.87
N LEU A 101 3.10 21.88 16.19
CA LEU A 101 3.58 20.59 16.68
C LEU A 101 3.29 20.47 18.19
N ILE A 102 2.76 19.33 18.64
CA ILE A 102 2.55 19.02 20.07
C ILE A 102 3.24 17.71 20.48
N LYS A 103 3.44 17.51 21.78
CA LYS A 103 3.99 16.25 22.28
C LYS A 103 2.89 15.19 22.31
N MET A 104 3.27 13.93 22.14
CA MET A 104 2.34 12.81 22.37
C MET A 104 1.80 12.85 23.81
N ALA A 105 0.56 12.40 23.99
CA ALA A 105 -0.20 12.44 25.24
C ALA A 105 -0.53 13.86 25.78
N SER A 106 -0.25 14.92 25.02
CA SER A 106 -0.76 16.27 25.34
C SER A 106 -2.28 16.35 25.18
N SER A 107 -2.94 17.02 26.12
CA SER A 107 -4.35 17.34 26.02
C SER A 107 -4.61 18.36 24.89
N LEU A 108 -5.60 18.06 24.03
CA LEU A 108 -6.05 18.95 22.96
C LEU A 108 -7.13 19.92 23.46
N GLY A 109 -8.16 19.36 24.08
CA GLY A 109 -9.35 20.06 24.59
C GLY A 109 -10.31 19.04 25.20
N ARG A 110 -11.52 19.46 25.56
CA ARG A 110 -12.56 18.58 26.12
C ARG A 110 -13.62 18.31 25.07
N PHE A 111 -14.11 17.07 25.05
CA PHE A 111 -15.31 16.72 24.30
C PHE A 111 -16.54 17.42 24.88
N ALA A 112 -17.46 17.82 24.01
CA ALA A 112 -18.79 18.23 24.42
C ALA A 112 -19.53 17.01 25.01
N GLU A 113 -20.42 17.27 25.97
CA GLU A 113 -21.17 16.19 26.62
C GLU A 113 -21.96 15.39 25.58
N GLY A 114 -21.83 14.07 25.61
CA GLY A 114 -22.45 13.16 24.64
C GLY A 114 -21.81 13.13 23.24
N ASN A 115 -20.80 13.96 22.95
CA ASN A 115 -20.19 14.07 21.63
C ASN A 115 -18.70 13.73 21.68
N CYS A 116 -18.36 12.46 21.41
CA CYS A 116 -16.98 11.98 21.33
C CYS A 116 -16.85 11.04 20.13
N GLY A 117 -16.08 11.46 19.13
CA GLY A 117 -15.74 10.64 17.96
C GLY A 117 -14.25 10.73 17.68
N ILE A 118 -13.66 9.60 17.26
CA ILE A 118 -12.27 9.52 16.83
C ILE A 118 -12.24 8.62 15.60
N ASP A 119 -11.76 9.15 14.48
CA ASP A 119 -11.46 8.35 13.30
C ASP A 119 -9.94 8.18 13.19
N ILE A 120 -9.51 6.94 13.01
CA ILE A 120 -8.12 6.59 12.74
C ILE A 120 -8.02 6.21 11.28
N VAL A 121 -7.34 7.04 10.48
CA VAL A 121 -7.20 6.86 9.03
C VAL A 121 -5.84 6.23 8.73
N LEU A 122 -5.82 5.15 7.97
CA LEU A 122 -4.61 4.43 7.60
C LEU A 122 -3.87 5.11 6.45
N ASN A 123 -2.54 5.04 6.47
CA ASN A 123 -1.71 5.57 5.38
C ASN A 123 -1.42 4.47 4.35
N TYR A 124 -1.83 4.72 3.11
CA TYR A 124 -1.51 3.88 1.95
C TYR A 124 -0.61 4.56 0.91
N GLY A 125 -0.12 5.76 1.21
CA GLY A 125 0.76 6.58 0.39
C GLY A 125 0.30 8.04 0.29
N ASP A 126 1.23 8.89 -0.14
CA ASP A 126 1.03 10.34 -0.32
C ASP A 126 0.85 10.65 -1.82
N TYR A 127 -0.15 10.03 -2.43
CA TYR A 127 -0.51 10.18 -3.83
C TYR A 127 -2.02 10.29 -3.99
N SER A 128 -2.45 10.79 -5.14
CA SER A 128 -3.83 10.77 -5.58
C SER A 128 -4.00 9.91 -6.83
N LEU A 129 -5.19 9.34 -6.97
CA LEU A 129 -5.63 8.62 -8.17
C LEU A 129 -6.71 9.44 -8.88
N PRO A 130 -6.80 9.40 -10.22
CA PRO A 130 -7.89 10.05 -10.95
C PRO A 130 -9.25 9.48 -10.55
N GLU A 131 -10.25 10.33 -10.42
CA GLU A 131 -11.63 9.89 -10.19
C GLU A 131 -12.27 9.32 -11.47
N PRO A 132 -13.11 8.27 -11.37
CA PRO A 132 -13.46 7.53 -10.16
C PRO A 132 -12.39 6.47 -9.80
N ASN A 133 -11.89 6.47 -8.55
CA ASN A 133 -10.90 5.47 -8.08
C ASN A 133 -11.43 4.51 -6.99
N GLY A 134 -12.59 4.80 -6.42
CA GLY A 134 -13.24 3.98 -5.39
C GLY A 134 -12.73 4.22 -3.95
N ASP A 135 -11.70 5.04 -3.76
CA ASP A 135 -11.18 5.39 -2.44
C ASP A 135 -12.08 6.38 -1.69
N PHE A 136 -11.82 6.56 -0.40
CA PHE A 136 -12.59 7.48 0.43
C PHE A 136 -12.04 8.89 0.22
N VAL A 137 -12.92 9.87 0.04
CA VAL A 137 -12.51 11.26 -0.15
C VAL A 137 -12.23 11.90 1.20
N PHE A 138 -10.94 12.15 1.49
CA PHE A 138 -10.51 12.83 2.70
C PHE A 138 -10.35 14.33 2.43
N ASP A 139 -11.45 15.08 2.60
CA ASP A 139 -11.50 16.54 2.43
C ASP A 139 -11.97 17.27 3.71
N LEU A 140 -12.00 18.60 3.66
CA LEU A 140 -12.48 19.42 4.77
C LEU A 140 -13.97 19.22 5.04
N ALA A 141 -14.79 18.91 4.03
CA ALA A 141 -16.19 18.56 4.20
C ALA A 141 -16.31 17.37 5.16
N TYR A 142 -15.58 16.29 4.86
CA TYR A 142 -15.50 15.12 5.71
C TYR A 142 -14.97 15.44 7.11
N ALA A 143 -13.87 16.20 7.23
CA ALA A 143 -13.26 16.49 8.53
C ALA A 143 -14.12 17.39 9.44
N ARG A 144 -14.95 18.27 8.86
CA ARG A 144 -15.80 19.22 9.61
C ARG A 144 -17.14 18.64 10.06
N LEU A 145 -17.57 17.51 9.49
CA LEU A 145 -18.82 16.87 9.87
C LEU A 145 -18.80 16.39 11.33
N ALA A 146 -19.96 16.46 12.00
CA ALA A 146 -20.11 15.88 13.34
C ALA A 146 -20.06 14.34 13.30
N GLU A 147 -20.56 13.75 12.21
CA GLU A 147 -20.61 12.32 11.94
C GLU A 147 -20.46 12.10 10.42
N SER A 148 -19.74 11.05 10.03
CA SER A 148 -19.62 10.64 8.63
C SER A 148 -19.92 9.16 8.49
N MET A 149 -20.59 8.79 7.40
CA MET A 149 -20.97 7.41 7.09
C MET A 149 -20.60 7.09 5.65
N ILE A 150 -20.09 5.87 5.43
CA ILE A 150 -19.94 5.32 4.08
C ILE A 150 -21.33 4.91 3.60
N MET A 151 -21.92 5.74 2.75
CA MET A 151 -23.23 5.48 2.18
C MET A 151 -23.12 4.51 1.00
N ILE A 152 -23.88 3.42 1.05
CA ILE A 152 -24.08 2.50 -0.07
C ILE A 152 -25.35 2.94 -0.78
N ASP A 153 -25.24 3.37 -2.03
CA ASP A 153 -26.40 3.76 -2.83
C ASP A 153 -27.29 2.53 -3.08
N ALA A 154 -28.56 2.62 -2.71
CA ALA A 154 -29.53 1.56 -2.90
C ALA A 154 -29.83 1.26 -4.38
N GLN A 155 -29.46 2.17 -5.30
CA GLN A 155 -29.59 2.00 -6.75
C GLN A 155 -28.26 1.64 -7.44
N ALA A 156 -27.14 1.60 -6.73
CA ALA A 156 -25.87 1.17 -7.31
C ALA A 156 -25.91 -0.31 -7.67
N ASP A 157 -25.22 -0.69 -8.75
CA ASP A 157 -25.02 -2.09 -9.07
C ASP A 157 -24.18 -2.80 -7.99
N SER A 158 -24.16 -4.13 -8.05
CA SER A 158 -23.48 -4.96 -7.05
C SER A 158 -21.97 -4.72 -6.99
N PHE A 159 -21.35 -4.37 -8.12
CA PHE A 159 -19.91 -4.15 -8.19
C PHE A 159 -19.54 -2.79 -7.59
N ALA A 160 -20.21 -1.71 -7.98
CA ALA A 160 -20.04 -0.39 -7.40
C ALA A 160 -20.27 -0.41 -5.87
N SER A 161 -21.28 -1.17 -5.42
CA SER A 161 -21.51 -1.40 -3.99
C SER A 161 -20.35 -2.12 -3.30
N LYS A 162 -19.75 -3.15 -3.92
CA LYS A 162 -18.57 -3.83 -3.38
C LYS A 162 -17.38 -2.88 -3.30
N VAL A 163 -17.08 -2.15 -4.37
CA VAL A 163 -16.00 -1.14 -4.40
C VAL A 163 -16.19 -0.11 -3.29
N LYS A 164 -17.41 0.40 -3.10
CA LYS A 164 -17.71 1.38 -2.04
C LYS A 164 -17.48 0.80 -0.64
N ARG A 165 -17.76 -0.49 -0.43
CA ARG A 165 -17.53 -1.16 0.85
C ARG A 165 -16.05 -1.38 1.17
N GLU A 166 -15.17 -1.45 0.17
CA GLU A 166 -13.71 -1.51 0.39
C GLU A 166 -13.19 -0.24 1.10
N GLN A 167 -13.93 0.88 1.09
CA GLN A 167 -13.52 2.11 1.76
C GLN A 167 -13.30 1.94 3.28
N ILE A 168 -13.94 0.95 3.91
CA ILE A 168 -13.73 0.69 5.35
C ILE A 168 -12.29 0.31 5.68
N THR A 169 -11.54 -0.22 4.71
CA THR A 169 -10.15 -0.64 4.95
C THR A 169 -9.22 0.57 5.08
N GLN A 170 -9.70 1.80 4.84
CA GLN A 170 -8.95 3.03 5.09
C GLN A 170 -9.11 3.53 6.53
N PHE A 171 -9.94 2.87 7.34
CA PHE A 171 -10.23 3.22 8.72
C PHE A 171 -9.84 2.10 9.68
N LEU A 172 -9.57 2.47 10.93
CA LEU A 172 -9.34 1.53 12.02
C LEU A 172 -10.20 1.89 13.24
N ASP A 173 -10.79 0.87 13.86
CA ASP A 173 -11.51 1.02 15.12
C ASP A 173 -10.53 1.42 16.25
N VAL A 174 -10.94 2.38 17.07
CA VAL A 174 -10.09 2.96 18.13
C VAL A 174 -9.74 1.94 19.21
N ALA A 175 -10.69 1.08 19.60
CA ALA A 175 -10.44 0.03 20.58
C ALA A 175 -9.45 -0.99 20.00
N ALA A 176 -9.62 -1.36 18.73
CA ALA A 176 -8.71 -2.26 18.02
C ALA A 176 -7.29 -1.68 17.86
N TYR A 177 -7.15 -0.38 17.59
CA TYR A 177 -5.85 0.30 17.55
C TYR A 177 -5.12 0.17 18.89
N PHE A 178 -5.78 0.47 20.00
CA PHE A 178 -5.14 0.35 21.32
C PHE A 178 -4.90 -1.11 21.72
N GLY A 179 -5.83 -2.02 21.43
CA GLY A 179 -5.67 -3.42 21.82
C GLY A 179 -4.70 -4.22 20.97
N PHE A 180 -4.36 -3.74 19.76
CA PHE A 180 -3.19 -4.24 19.03
C PHE A 180 -1.89 -4.12 19.85
N HIS A 181 -1.77 -3.10 20.71
CA HIS A 181 -0.62 -2.93 21.59
C HIS A 181 -0.66 -3.81 22.86
N CYS A 182 -1.68 -4.66 23.02
CA CYS A 182 -1.75 -5.60 24.14
C CYS A 182 -0.93 -6.87 23.91
N ILE A 183 -0.49 -7.15 22.68
CA ILE A 183 0.47 -8.22 22.36
C ILE A 183 1.91 -7.67 22.44
N ASP A 184 2.88 -8.53 22.76
CA ASP A 184 4.32 -8.24 22.79
C ASP A 184 4.78 -7.17 23.80
N THR A 185 5.85 -6.43 23.44
CA THR A 185 6.44 -5.33 24.21
C THR A 185 5.67 -4.00 24.03
N GLY A 186 4.48 -4.07 23.42
CA GLY A 186 3.59 -2.93 23.18
C GLY A 186 3.29 -2.12 24.43
N SER A 187 3.09 -0.81 24.26
CA SER A 187 2.75 0.07 25.37
C SER A 187 1.95 1.29 24.94
N VAL A 188 1.09 1.77 25.83
CA VAL A 188 0.30 2.99 25.63
C VAL A 188 0.62 3.96 26.77
N THR A 189 0.95 5.21 26.42
CA THR A 189 1.13 6.27 27.42
C THR A 189 -0.20 6.98 27.64
N VAL A 190 -0.69 6.95 28.87
CA VAL A 190 -1.94 7.60 29.29
C VAL A 190 -1.61 8.76 30.22
N TYR A 191 -2.17 9.94 29.93
CA TYR A 191 -2.12 11.09 30.82
C TYR A 191 -3.39 11.13 31.68
N GLN A 192 -3.22 11.11 33.01
CA GLN A 192 -4.33 11.19 33.95
C GLN A 192 -3.92 12.03 35.17
N ALA A 193 -4.78 12.98 35.56
CA ALA A 193 -4.61 13.79 36.76
C ALA A 193 -3.23 14.46 36.91
N GLY A 194 -2.68 15.03 35.83
CA GLY A 194 -1.42 15.77 35.87
C GLY A 194 -0.17 14.95 35.55
N ALA A 195 -0.29 13.63 35.36
CA ALA A 195 0.87 12.74 35.17
C ALA A 195 0.65 11.73 34.03
N SER A 196 1.73 11.44 33.31
CA SER A 196 1.77 10.37 32.31
C SER A 196 2.18 9.04 32.95
N SER A 197 1.54 7.95 32.54
CA SER A 197 1.90 6.58 32.93
C SER A 197 1.90 5.65 31.73
N VAL A 198 2.84 4.70 31.69
CA VAL A 198 2.93 3.69 30.63
C VAL A 198 2.11 2.47 31.03
N LYS A 199 1.24 2.00 30.14
CA LYS A 199 0.39 0.81 30.30
C LYS A 199 0.85 -0.28 29.33
N LYS A 200 0.76 -1.55 29.74
CA LYS A 200 1.15 -2.73 28.95
C LYS A 200 0.15 -3.87 29.14
N GLY A 201 -0.02 -4.73 28.13
CA GLY A 201 -0.89 -5.91 28.20
C GLY A 201 -2.27 -5.60 28.78
N GLN A 202 -2.67 -6.36 29.80
CA GLN A 202 -3.97 -6.23 30.47
C GLN A 202 -4.25 -4.82 31.07
N ASP A 203 -3.21 -4.06 31.44
CA ASP A 203 -3.39 -2.70 31.97
C ASP A 203 -3.88 -1.72 30.89
N ILE A 204 -3.54 -1.96 29.61
CA ILE A 204 -4.08 -1.19 28.49
C ILE A 204 -5.58 -1.47 28.37
N TYR A 205 -5.98 -2.74 28.47
CA TYR A 205 -7.39 -3.10 28.41
C TYR A 205 -8.21 -2.40 29.49
N THR A 206 -7.79 -2.53 30.75
CA THR A 206 -8.54 -1.96 31.87
C THR A 206 -8.51 -0.42 31.92
N SER A 207 -7.41 0.20 31.48
CA SER A 207 -7.25 1.67 31.58
C SER A 207 -7.80 2.43 30.37
N VAL A 208 -7.88 1.79 29.21
CA VAL A 208 -8.20 2.44 27.92
C VAL A 208 -9.37 1.74 27.23
N ILE A 209 -9.24 0.44 26.93
CA ILE A 209 -10.12 -0.28 26.00
C ILE A 209 -11.50 -0.58 26.62
N ASP A 210 -11.59 -0.86 27.92
CA ASP A 210 -12.84 -1.29 28.56
C ASP A 210 -13.99 -0.26 28.49
N ARG A 211 -13.66 0.99 28.12
CA ARG A 211 -14.60 2.09 27.90
C ARG A 211 -15.30 2.06 26.53
N PHE A 212 -14.79 1.27 25.58
CA PHE A 212 -15.34 1.20 24.23
C PHE A 212 -16.40 0.09 24.11
N ALA A 213 -17.43 0.33 23.30
CA ALA A 213 -18.44 -0.69 23.00
C ALA A 213 -17.86 -1.88 22.21
N THR A 214 -16.81 -1.64 21.42
CA THR A 214 -16.12 -2.62 20.56
C THR A 214 -14.99 -3.36 21.27
N LYS A 215 -14.86 -3.23 22.59
CA LYS A 215 -13.73 -3.70 23.41
C LYS A 215 -13.35 -5.18 23.31
N ASN A 216 -14.28 -6.04 22.88
CA ASN A 216 -14.08 -7.49 22.78
C ASN A 216 -14.25 -8.02 21.35
N ARG A 217 -13.91 -7.21 20.34
CA ARG A 217 -14.10 -7.55 18.93
C ARG A 217 -12.77 -7.68 18.20
N ILE A 218 -12.55 -8.82 17.56
CA ILE A 218 -11.47 -9.00 16.59
C ILE A 218 -12.01 -8.67 15.20
N TYR A 219 -11.27 -7.84 14.48
CA TYR A 219 -11.53 -7.53 13.08
C TYR A 219 -10.55 -8.32 12.22
N LEU A 220 -11.03 -9.14 11.29
CA LEU A 220 -10.19 -9.89 10.37
C LEU A 220 -10.46 -9.43 8.93
N TYR A 221 -9.46 -8.75 8.36
CA TYR A 221 -9.41 -8.37 6.94
C TYR A 221 -8.48 -9.31 6.17
N ILE A 222 -8.94 -9.79 5.03
CA ILE A 222 -8.16 -10.62 4.12
C ILE A 222 -8.12 -9.91 2.78
N GLN A 223 -6.95 -9.39 2.41
CA GLN A 223 -6.67 -8.89 1.08
C GLN A 223 -6.31 -10.06 0.15
N SER A 224 -6.75 -9.98 -1.10
CA SER A 224 -6.50 -10.98 -2.12
C SER A 224 -6.14 -10.30 -3.45
N ASP A 225 -6.53 -10.94 -4.56
CA ASP A 225 -6.20 -10.56 -5.93
C ASP A 225 -6.49 -9.09 -6.20
N ARG A 226 -5.59 -8.43 -6.95
CA ARG A 226 -5.70 -7.01 -7.33
C ARG A 226 -5.90 -6.06 -6.16
N THR A 227 -5.36 -6.40 -4.98
CA THR A 227 -5.49 -5.63 -3.72
C THR A 227 -6.94 -5.38 -3.27
N ARG A 228 -7.88 -6.22 -3.73
CA ARG A 228 -9.27 -6.25 -3.27
C ARG A 228 -9.43 -7.23 -2.11
N SER A 229 -10.53 -7.13 -1.38
CA SER A 229 -10.86 -8.11 -0.34
C SER A 229 -11.05 -9.53 -0.86
N TYR A 230 -10.92 -10.51 0.03
CA TYR A 230 -11.09 -11.92 -0.29
C TYR A 230 -12.46 -12.24 -0.88
N ASN A 231 -12.48 -13.07 -1.94
CA ASN A 231 -13.69 -13.41 -2.70
C ASN A 231 -14.44 -12.20 -3.32
N PHE A 232 -13.78 -11.06 -3.49
CA PHE A 232 -14.38 -9.89 -4.14
C PHE A 232 -14.94 -10.22 -5.54
N TYR A 233 -14.20 -11.02 -6.33
CA TYR A 233 -14.59 -11.47 -7.67
C TYR A 233 -15.41 -12.77 -7.70
N GLY A 234 -15.72 -13.37 -6.54
CA GLY A 234 -16.46 -14.63 -6.48
C GLY A 234 -15.64 -15.89 -6.83
N ASN A 235 -14.31 -15.78 -6.89
CA ASN A 235 -13.39 -16.86 -7.30
C ASN A 235 -12.94 -17.78 -6.17
N TYR A 236 -13.40 -17.58 -4.93
CA TYR A 236 -12.97 -18.34 -3.75
C TYR A 236 -14.11 -19.10 -3.06
N LEU A 237 -15.13 -19.54 -3.81
CA LEU A 237 -16.23 -20.33 -3.24
C LEU A 237 -15.78 -21.77 -2.94
N ILE A 238 -16.17 -22.31 -1.79
CA ILE A 238 -15.88 -23.72 -1.40
C ILE A 238 -16.61 -24.69 -2.34
N GLU A 239 -17.84 -24.36 -2.69
CA GLU A 239 -18.66 -25.09 -3.66
C GLU A 239 -19.04 -24.16 -4.81
N GLU A 240 -19.06 -24.67 -6.04
CA GLU A 240 -19.30 -23.88 -7.26
C GLU A 240 -20.62 -23.07 -7.22
N ASN A 241 -21.65 -23.59 -6.57
CA ASN A 241 -22.96 -22.95 -6.41
C ASN A 241 -23.25 -22.49 -4.96
N GLY A 242 -22.24 -22.52 -4.08
CA GLY A 242 -22.34 -22.12 -2.68
C GLY A 242 -22.14 -20.61 -2.48
N ALA A 243 -22.20 -20.18 -1.22
CA ALA A 243 -21.87 -18.80 -0.84
C ALA A 243 -20.64 -18.74 0.08
N GLU A 244 -20.33 -19.85 0.75
CA GLU A 244 -19.24 -19.98 1.69
C GLU A 244 -17.91 -19.99 0.95
N SER A 245 -16.95 -19.22 1.46
CA SER A 245 -15.68 -18.97 0.79
C SER A 245 -14.45 -19.31 1.62
N LEU A 246 -14.62 -19.59 2.92
CA LEU A 246 -13.55 -20.10 3.77
C LEU A 246 -14.14 -20.93 4.92
N LYS A 247 -13.30 -21.65 5.65
CA LYS A 247 -13.69 -22.24 6.93
C LYS A 247 -13.00 -21.52 8.08
N THR A 248 -13.70 -21.37 9.20
CA THR A 248 -13.16 -20.77 10.42
C THR A 248 -13.68 -21.46 11.67
N GLY A 249 -12.97 -21.29 12.79
CA GLY A 249 -13.40 -21.74 14.11
C GLY A 249 -12.34 -21.51 15.17
N ASN A 250 -12.68 -21.84 16.43
CA ASN A 250 -11.79 -21.67 17.59
C ASN A 250 -11.04 -22.97 17.95
N MET A 251 -11.18 -24.02 17.12
CA MET A 251 -10.45 -25.29 17.23
C MET A 251 -10.05 -25.80 15.85
N ALA A 252 -8.78 -26.18 15.68
CA ALA A 252 -8.21 -26.58 14.39
C ALA A 252 -8.95 -27.72 13.68
N ASN A 253 -9.57 -28.64 14.42
CA ASN A 253 -10.24 -29.83 13.90
C ASN A 253 -11.77 -29.68 13.80
N SER A 254 -12.32 -28.49 14.04
CA SER A 254 -13.76 -28.22 14.06
C SER A 254 -14.11 -26.90 13.34
N LEU A 255 -13.55 -26.70 12.16
CA LEU A 255 -13.82 -25.52 11.34
C LEU A 255 -15.16 -25.64 10.60
N THR A 256 -15.91 -24.55 10.54
CA THR A 256 -17.18 -24.46 9.83
C THR A 256 -17.04 -23.56 8.59
N PRO A 257 -17.62 -23.94 7.44
CA PRO A 257 -17.76 -23.06 6.28
C PRO A 257 -18.49 -21.76 6.65
N VAL A 258 -18.00 -20.62 6.15
CA VAL A 258 -18.61 -19.30 6.33
C VAL A 258 -18.51 -18.49 5.05
N ILE A 259 -19.45 -17.57 4.85
CA ILE A 259 -19.35 -16.51 3.84
C ILE A 259 -18.34 -15.49 4.37
N TYR A 260 -17.34 -15.11 3.56
CA TYR A 260 -16.44 -14.03 3.94
C TYR A 260 -17.20 -12.70 4.03
N GLY A 261 -17.00 -12.00 5.14
CA GLY A 261 -17.62 -10.71 5.42
C GLY A 261 -18.73 -10.78 6.48
N SER A 262 -18.98 -9.64 7.12
CA SER A 262 -19.95 -9.50 8.21
C SER A 262 -20.90 -8.35 7.86
N GLN A 263 -22.20 -8.64 7.85
CA GLN A 263 -23.23 -7.65 7.50
C GLN A 263 -22.98 -6.96 6.14
N GLY A 264 -22.38 -7.69 5.20
CA GLY A 264 -22.05 -7.21 3.85
C GLY A 264 -20.70 -6.49 3.73
N TRP A 265 -20.03 -6.16 4.84
CA TRP A 265 -18.70 -5.54 4.83
C TRP A 265 -17.59 -6.59 4.66
N PRO A 266 -16.48 -6.26 3.97
CA PRO A 266 -15.37 -7.19 3.72
C PRO A 266 -14.48 -7.42 4.97
N LEU A 267 -15.09 -7.76 6.11
CA LEU A 267 -14.42 -8.06 7.38
C LEU A 267 -15.13 -9.22 8.08
N LEU A 268 -14.38 -10.14 8.66
CA LEU A 268 -14.91 -11.09 9.64
C LEU A 268 -14.80 -10.50 11.04
N LEU A 269 -15.88 -10.60 11.82
CA LEU A 269 -15.91 -10.17 13.21
C LEU A 269 -15.95 -11.39 14.12
N ASP A 270 -15.01 -11.48 15.06
CA ASP A 270 -15.04 -12.47 16.13
C ASP A 270 -15.21 -11.79 17.50
N GLU A 271 -16.28 -12.18 18.18
CA GLU A 271 -16.64 -11.74 19.54
C GLU A 271 -16.83 -12.97 20.46
N GLY A 272 -16.44 -14.16 19.98
CA GLY A 272 -16.67 -15.43 20.64
C GLY A 272 -15.84 -15.58 21.92
N LEU A 273 -16.47 -16.11 22.97
CA LEU A 273 -15.78 -16.56 24.18
C LEU A 273 -15.04 -17.88 23.89
N GLN A 274 -13.79 -17.96 24.35
CA GLN A 274 -12.96 -19.15 24.20
C GLN A 274 -12.69 -19.84 25.55
N ASN A 275 -12.74 -21.16 25.54
CA ASN A 275 -12.58 -21.99 26.74
C ASN A 275 -11.13 -22.48 26.88
N HIS A 276 -10.26 -21.65 27.44
CA HIS A 276 -8.89 -22.01 27.82
C HIS A 276 -8.37 -21.13 28.97
N ALA A 277 -7.18 -21.44 29.47
CA ALA A 277 -6.48 -20.65 30.49
C ALA A 277 -5.34 -19.77 29.94
N GLY A 278 -5.05 -19.86 28.63
CA GLY A 278 -4.02 -19.03 27.98
C GLY A 278 -4.38 -17.55 27.89
N GLU A 279 -3.38 -16.69 27.67
CA GLU A 279 -3.53 -15.23 27.51
C GLU A 279 -3.78 -14.80 26.05
N LEU A 280 -3.82 -15.76 25.12
CA LEU A 280 -4.12 -15.53 23.72
C LEU A 280 -5.31 -16.39 23.30
N ASN A 281 -6.25 -15.78 22.58
CA ASN A 281 -7.33 -16.46 21.89
C ASN A 281 -6.84 -16.82 20.47
N THR A 282 -7.22 -18.00 19.98
CA THR A 282 -6.78 -18.46 18.64
C THR A 282 -7.96 -18.52 17.68
N ILE A 283 -7.78 -17.98 16.49
CA ILE A 283 -8.70 -18.14 15.35
C ILE A 283 -8.03 -19.05 14.34
N PHE A 284 -8.72 -20.11 13.94
CA PHE A 284 -8.26 -21.00 12.88
C PHE A 284 -8.99 -20.68 11.58
N LEU A 285 -8.24 -20.65 10.47
CA LEU A 285 -8.73 -20.37 9.13
C LEU A 285 -8.30 -21.45 8.15
N GLN A 286 -9.13 -21.72 7.15
CA GLN A 286 -8.77 -22.58 6.04
C GLN A 286 -9.35 -21.98 4.75
N PHE A 287 -8.48 -21.76 3.76
CA PHE A 287 -8.81 -21.03 2.54
C PHE A 287 -9.04 -21.98 1.36
N VAL A 288 -9.82 -21.53 0.38
CA VAL A 288 -9.98 -22.22 -0.92
C VAL A 288 -8.75 -22.00 -1.79
N THR A 289 -8.29 -23.06 -2.46
CA THR A 289 -7.14 -23.02 -3.39
C THR A 289 -7.33 -23.97 -4.57
N ASP A 290 -6.79 -23.60 -5.72
CA ASP A 290 -6.67 -24.46 -6.91
C ASP A 290 -5.32 -25.22 -6.92
N ASN A 291 -4.53 -25.10 -5.85
CA ASN A 291 -3.18 -25.64 -5.72
C ASN A 291 -2.20 -25.14 -6.81
N ASN A 292 -2.45 -23.96 -7.39
CA ASN A 292 -1.52 -23.36 -8.34
C ASN A 292 -0.17 -23.04 -7.64
N PRO A 293 0.96 -23.09 -8.38
CA PRO A 293 2.29 -22.86 -7.81
C PRO A 293 2.49 -21.43 -7.29
N ASN A 294 1.62 -20.49 -7.66
CA ASN A 294 1.66 -19.12 -7.15
C ASN A 294 0.84 -18.91 -5.87
N THR A 295 0.34 -19.97 -5.24
CA THR A 295 -0.40 -19.88 -3.97
C THR A 295 0.51 -19.33 -2.85
N MET A 296 0.10 -18.24 -2.21
CA MET A 296 0.87 -17.54 -1.18
C MET A 296 -0.03 -17.00 -0.07
N PHE A 297 0.50 -16.98 1.15
CA PHE A 297 -0.12 -16.38 2.32
C PHE A 297 0.90 -15.53 3.10
N TYR A 298 0.44 -14.41 3.63
CA TYR A 298 1.22 -13.55 4.53
C TYR A 298 0.33 -12.88 5.58
N GLY A 299 0.71 -12.97 6.85
CA GLY A 299 0.13 -12.18 7.93
C GLY A 299 0.81 -10.81 8.07
N GLN A 300 0.35 -9.80 7.31
CA GLN A 300 0.89 -8.43 7.34
C GLN A 300 0.76 -7.78 8.73
N VAL A 301 -0.42 -7.92 9.34
CA VAL A 301 -0.66 -7.56 10.73
C VAL A 301 -1.36 -8.74 11.36
N ALA A 302 -0.59 -9.71 11.83
CA ALA A 302 -1.10 -10.89 12.53
C ALA A 302 0.04 -11.62 13.23
N GLN A 303 -0.29 -12.45 14.22
CA GLN A 303 0.62 -13.47 14.72
C GLN A 303 0.18 -14.82 14.15
N VAL A 304 0.93 -15.34 13.17
CA VAL A 304 0.62 -16.60 12.49
C VAL A 304 1.43 -17.73 13.15
N ASP A 305 0.78 -18.50 14.03
CA ASP A 305 1.48 -19.43 14.93
C ASP A 305 2.16 -20.60 14.19
N ASN A 306 1.60 -20.97 13.04
CA ASN A 306 2.08 -22.07 12.21
C ASN A 306 2.56 -21.62 10.84
N ALA A 307 3.08 -20.39 10.73
CA ALA A 307 3.74 -19.92 9.52
C ALA A 307 5.00 -20.73 9.21
N GLN A 308 5.33 -20.86 7.92
CA GLN A 308 6.60 -21.41 7.47
C GLN A 308 7.79 -20.56 7.95
N GLY A 309 7.63 -19.24 7.96
CA GLY A 309 8.62 -18.28 8.48
C GLY A 309 8.18 -16.84 8.26
N ASN A 310 8.51 -15.92 9.18
CA ASN A 310 8.16 -14.50 9.09
C ASN A 310 6.68 -14.23 8.73
N ASN A 311 5.73 -14.97 9.32
CA ASN A 311 4.29 -14.92 9.00
C ASN A 311 3.90 -15.31 7.55
N PHE A 312 4.81 -15.87 6.76
CA PHE A 312 4.52 -16.38 5.41
C PHE A 312 4.26 -17.88 5.39
N CYS A 313 3.44 -18.30 4.42
CA CYS A 313 3.35 -19.69 3.96
C CYS A 313 3.41 -19.72 2.43
N GLY A 314 4.32 -20.53 1.89
CA GLY A 314 4.41 -20.80 0.45
C GLY A 314 3.42 -21.88 -0.01
N PRO A 315 3.40 -22.20 -1.32
CA PRO A 315 2.48 -23.16 -1.91
C PRO A 315 2.62 -24.56 -1.32
N ASP A 316 3.86 -25.04 -1.14
CA ASP A 316 4.13 -26.37 -0.55
C ASP A 316 3.70 -26.44 0.93
N ASP A 317 3.82 -25.33 1.66
CA ASP A 317 3.40 -25.29 3.05
C ASP A 317 1.87 -25.22 3.17
N LEU A 318 1.19 -24.54 2.25
CA LEU A 318 -0.27 -24.40 2.25
C LEU A 318 -0.99 -25.67 1.75
N LYS A 319 -0.32 -26.55 1.02
CA LYS A 319 -0.96 -27.70 0.36
C LYS A 319 -1.33 -28.82 1.34
N LEU A 320 -2.58 -29.32 1.25
CA LEU A 320 -2.98 -30.55 1.92
C LEU A 320 -2.45 -31.79 1.18
N PRO A 321 -2.27 -32.93 1.88
CA PRO A 321 -2.10 -34.21 1.21
C PRO A 321 -3.25 -34.48 0.23
N VAL A 322 -2.94 -35.18 -0.86
CA VAL A 322 -3.98 -35.67 -1.79
C VAL A 322 -4.96 -36.59 -1.07
N ASP A 323 -6.19 -36.67 -1.58
CA ASP A 323 -7.20 -37.58 -1.06
C ASP A 323 -6.88 -39.07 -1.34
N ALA A 324 -7.78 -39.97 -0.95
CA ALA A 324 -7.58 -41.41 -1.11
C ALA A 324 -7.48 -41.84 -2.59
N GLU A 325 -8.04 -41.04 -3.49
CA GLU A 325 -8.05 -41.21 -4.94
C GLU A 325 -6.84 -40.53 -5.61
N GLY A 326 -6.01 -39.81 -4.84
CA GLY A 326 -4.83 -39.10 -5.34
C GLY A 326 -5.13 -37.72 -5.92
N SER A 327 -6.32 -37.18 -5.73
CA SER A 327 -6.72 -35.85 -6.20
C SER A 327 -6.29 -34.76 -5.20
N PRO A 328 -5.83 -33.59 -5.67
CA PRO A 328 -5.59 -32.44 -4.81
C PRO A 328 -6.89 -31.96 -4.14
N ILE A 329 -6.81 -31.65 -2.85
CA ILE A 329 -7.91 -31.07 -2.10
C ILE A 329 -7.94 -29.54 -2.36
N ALA A 330 -9.12 -28.98 -2.62
CA ALA A 330 -9.32 -27.55 -2.92
C ALA A 330 -9.34 -26.65 -1.67
N LEU A 331 -8.58 -27.03 -0.62
CA LEU A 331 -8.47 -26.30 0.64
C LEU A 331 -7.01 -26.30 1.10
N THR A 332 -6.59 -25.22 1.74
CA THR A 332 -5.24 -25.13 2.34
C THR A 332 -5.12 -25.97 3.60
N LYS A 333 -3.90 -26.12 4.14
CA LYS A 333 -3.71 -26.41 5.56
C LYS A 333 -4.38 -25.32 6.41
N VAL A 334 -4.71 -25.69 7.64
CA VAL A 334 -5.28 -24.74 8.61
C VAL A 334 -4.22 -23.72 8.99
N ILE A 335 -4.57 -22.44 8.99
CA ILE A 335 -3.78 -21.33 9.50
C ILE A 335 -4.28 -20.97 10.90
N ALA A 336 -3.38 -20.80 11.86
CA ALA A 336 -3.69 -20.43 13.23
C ALA A 336 -3.22 -19.00 13.54
N LEU A 337 -4.14 -18.17 14.02
CA LEU A 337 -3.89 -16.77 14.37
C LEU A 337 -4.07 -16.55 15.87
N SER A 338 -3.04 -16.07 16.55
CA SER A 338 -3.11 -15.72 17.98
C SER A 338 -3.43 -14.24 18.19
N ASN A 339 -4.32 -13.97 19.14
CA ASN A 339 -4.87 -12.65 19.44
C ASN A 339 -4.88 -12.40 20.95
N PRO A 340 -4.76 -11.14 21.43
CA PRO A 340 -4.72 -10.86 22.85
C PRO A 340 -6.07 -11.18 23.49
N ALA A 341 -6.05 -11.80 24.66
CA ALA A 341 -7.25 -12.18 25.38
C ALA A 341 -7.30 -11.57 26.79
N THR A 342 -8.50 -11.54 27.35
CA THR A 342 -8.78 -11.09 28.71
C THR A 342 -9.85 -11.97 29.37
N GLY A 343 -10.12 -11.75 30.65
CA GLY A 343 -11.13 -12.50 31.41
C GLY A 343 -10.58 -13.70 32.17
N ALA A 344 -11.48 -14.42 32.82
CA ALA A 344 -11.15 -15.55 33.68
C ALA A 344 -10.81 -16.81 32.88
N ASP A 345 -10.10 -17.75 33.50
CA ASP A 345 -9.86 -19.07 32.93
C ASP A 345 -11.17 -19.72 32.48
N ASN A 346 -11.11 -20.40 31.34
CA ASN A 346 -12.25 -21.06 30.68
C ASN A 346 -13.34 -20.10 30.15
N ASN A 347 -13.13 -18.78 30.28
CA ASN A 347 -14.03 -17.72 29.82
C ASN A 347 -13.23 -16.55 29.25
N LYS A 348 -12.32 -16.84 28.31
CA LYS A 348 -11.43 -15.84 27.72
C LYS A 348 -12.18 -15.07 26.63
N LEU A 349 -12.25 -13.76 26.80
CA LEU A 349 -12.80 -12.80 25.84
C LEU A 349 -11.67 -12.24 24.99
N ASN A 350 -11.96 -11.87 23.76
CA ASN A 350 -11.02 -11.12 22.94
C ASN A 350 -10.73 -9.76 23.59
N ILE A 351 -9.50 -9.28 23.49
CA ILE A 351 -9.21 -7.84 23.55
C ILE A 351 -9.36 -7.31 22.13
N ALA A 352 -10.03 -6.16 21.96
CA ALA A 352 -10.24 -5.57 20.64
C ALA A 352 -8.93 -5.45 19.87
N CYS A 353 -8.84 -6.07 18.70
CA CYS A 353 -7.65 -6.02 17.85
C CYS A 353 -8.04 -6.26 16.40
N PHE A 354 -7.08 -6.17 15.49
CA PHE A 354 -7.31 -6.38 14.08
C PHE A 354 -6.20 -7.25 13.48
N ASN A 355 -6.59 -8.04 12.48
CA ASN A 355 -5.68 -8.82 11.67
C ASN A 355 -5.83 -8.41 10.21
N ILE A 356 -4.69 -8.25 9.53
CA ILE A 356 -4.61 -8.04 8.08
C ILE A 356 -3.80 -9.18 7.50
N LEU A 357 -4.46 -10.01 6.69
CA LEU A 357 -3.86 -11.11 5.96
C LEU A 357 -3.83 -10.77 4.46
N ILE A 358 -2.85 -11.29 3.75
CA ILE A 358 -2.78 -11.26 2.29
C ILE A 358 -2.76 -12.71 1.81
N TYR A 359 -3.69 -13.07 0.94
CA TYR A 359 -3.82 -14.42 0.42
C TYR A 359 -4.15 -14.43 -1.07
N GLN A 360 -3.33 -15.12 -1.85
CA GLN A 360 -3.53 -15.37 -3.27
C GLN A 360 -3.49 -16.88 -3.47
N GLY A 361 -4.60 -17.49 -3.86
CA GLY A 361 -4.70 -18.95 -3.90
C GLY A 361 -5.55 -19.54 -5.02
N MET A 362 -6.20 -18.69 -5.81
CA MET A 362 -7.05 -19.08 -6.94
C MET A 362 -6.66 -18.30 -8.18
N THR A 363 -6.46 -19.00 -9.30
CA THR A 363 -6.24 -18.38 -10.60
C THR A 363 -7.56 -17.83 -11.12
N TYR A 364 -7.64 -16.52 -11.29
CA TYR A 364 -8.80 -15.84 -11.87
C TYR A 364 -8.60 -15.63 -13.39
N LYS A 365 -9.58 -15.07 -14.11
CA LYS A 365 -9.54 -14.93 -15.58
C LYS A 365 -9.88 -13.51 -16.02
N TYR A 366 -9.34 -13.11 -17.16
CA TYR A 366 -9.63 -11.84 -17.83
C TYR A 366 -10.28 -12.08 -19.18
N VAL A 367 -11.16 -11.17 -19.60
CA VAL A 367 -11.58 -11.07 -21.00
C VAL A 367 -10.46 -10.40 -21.80
N ALA A 368 -9.81 -11.16 -22.67
CA ALA A 368 -8.74 -10.70 -23.56
C ALA A 368 -9.23 -10.36 -24.97
N GLY A 369 -10.46 -10.73 -25.30
CA GLY A 369 -11.08 -10.47 -26.58
C GLY A 369 -12.38 -11.26 -26.73
N GLN A 370 -12.99 -11.15 -27.90
CA GLN A 370 -14.21 -11.88 -28.24
C GLN A 370 -14.07 -12.50 -29.62
N VAL A 371 -14.52 -13.73 -29.77
CA VAL A 371 -14.53 -14.47 -31.04
C VAL A 371 -15.91 -15.01 -31.32
N THR A 372 -16.25 -15.18 -32.60
CA THR A 372 -17.49 -15.86 -32.99
C THR A 372 -17.24 -17.37 -33.05
N ASN A 373 -18.01 -18.14 -32.30
CA ASN A 373 -17.94 -19.60 -32.31
C ASN A 373 -18.61 -20.18 -33.57
N ASP A 374 -18.51 -21.50 -33.75
CA ASP A 374 -19.08 -22.23 -34.90
C ASP A 374 -20.62 -22.14 -35.00
N GLN A 375 -21.29 -21.67 -33.94
CA GLN A 375 -22.74 -21.44 -33.89
C GLN A 375 -23.14 -19.99 -34.20
N GLY A 376 -22.16 -19.12 -34.48
CA GLY A 376 -22.41 -17.70 -34.75
C GLY A 376 -22.56 -16.85 -33.49
N GLU A 377 -22.27 -17.39 -32.31
CA GLU A 377 -22.36 -16.69 -31.03
C GLU A 377 -21.01 -16.07 -30.66
N THR A 378 -21.05 -14.86 -30.10
CA THR A 378 -19.85 -14.21 -29.56
C THR A 378 -19.50 -14.83 -28.21
N VAL A 379 -18.28 -15.34 -28.08
CA VAL A 379 -17.73 -15.91 -26.85
C VAL A 379 -16.45 -15.20 -26.44
N ASP A 380 -16.24 -15.05 -25.14
CA ASP A 380 -15.04 -14.41 -24.60
C ASP A 380 -13.82 -15.31 -24.74
N VAL A 381 -12.72 -14.70 -25.18
CA VAL A 381 -11.38 -15.30 -25.11
C VAL A 381 -10.79 -14.93 -23.76
N LEU A 382 -10.52 -15.95 -22.95
CA LEU A 382 -10.05 -15.75 -21.59
C LEU A 382 -8.52 -15.86 -21.48
N ALA A 383 -7.91 -14.90 -20.81
CA ALA A 383 -6.51 -14.95 -20.38
C ALA A 383 -6.42 -15.21 -18.87
N GLN A 384 -5.23 -15.60 -18.40
CA GLN A 384 -4.94 -15.87 -16.99
C GLN A 384 -3.83 -14.95 -16.46
N PRO A 385 -3.81 -14.68 -15.13
CA PRO A 385 -2.72 -13.99 -14.47
C PRO A 385 -1.38 -14.64 -14.77
N ASN A 386 -0.35 -13.81 -14.94
CA ASN A 386 1.03 -14.27 -15.04
C ASN A 386 1.87 -13.62 -13.93
N PHE A 387 3.18 -13.90 -13.92
CA PHE A 387 4.08 -13.38 -12.89
C PHE A 387 4.01 -11.86 -12.71
N PHE A 388 3.72 -11.11 -13.78
CA PHE A 388 3.64 -9.66 -13.76
C PHE A 388 2.32 -9.09 -13.34
N ASP A 389 1.27 -9.90 -13.44
CA ASP A 389 -0.01 -9.49 -12.95
C ASP A 389 0.07 -9.19 -11.45
N ASP A 390 -0.63 -8.13 -11.04
CA ASP A 390 -0.62 -7.64 -9.68
C ASP A 390 0.75 -7.24 -9.11
N VAL A 391 1.82 -7.16 -9.89
CA VAL A 391 3.12 -6.64 -9.39
C VAL A 391 3.12 -5.12 -9.35
N PHE A 392 2.75 -4.48 -10.47
CA PHE A 392 2.84 -3.02 -10.62
C PHE A 392 1.47 -2.37 -10.80
N ASP A 393 1.19 -1.38 -9.96
CA ASP A 393 0.03 -0.48 -9.99
C ASP A 393 0.49 0.98 -10.01
N GLY A 394 -0.43 1.93 -9.83
CA GLY A 394 -0.11 3.35 -9.77
C GLY A 394 0.21 3.99 -11.12
N ILE A 395 -0.19 3.37 -12.23
CA ILE A 395 0.12 3.83 -13.61
C ILE A 395 -0.32 5.29 -13.84
N ASN A 396 -1.46 5.65 -13.27
CA ASN A 396 -2.08 6.97 -13.35
C ASN A 396 -2.02 7.76 -12.04
N ALA A 397 -1.23 7.32 -11.06
CA ALA A 397 -1.07 8.03 -9.79
C ALA A 397 -0.27 9.33 -9.96
N THR A 398 -0.56 10.30 -9.10
CA THR A 398 0.18 11.57 -9.02
C THR A 398 0.64 11.84 -7.58
N PRO A 399 1.88 12.31 -7.36
CA PRO A 399 2.35 12.60 -6.02
C PRO A 399 1.61 13.81 -5.44
N LEU A 400 1.35 13.79 -4.13
CA LEU A 400 0.72 14.92 -3.43
C LEU A 400 1.75 15.93 -2.93
N LEU A 401 2.95 15.47 -2.55
CA LEU A 401 4.01 16.33 -2.05
C LEU A 401 4.88 16.86 -3.19
N LYS A 402 5.27 18.11 -3.07
CA LYS A 402 6.26 18.77 -3.93
C LYS A 402 7.45 19.20 -3.08
N ALA A 403 8.66 18.92 -3.58
CA ALA A 403 9.93 19.36 -3.01
C ALA A 403 10.49 20.61 -3.72
N GLY A 404 9.89 21.00 -4.85
CA GLY A 404 10.21 22.23 -5.57
C GLY A 404 9.43 22.33 -6.89
N ASP A 405 9.62 23.43 -7.61
CA ASP A 405 8.94 23.71 -8.88
C ASP A 405 9.35 22.77 -10.02
N ASP A 406 10.52 22.12 -9.91
CA ASP A 406 11.04 21.20 -10.93
C ASP A 406 10.36 19.82 -10.83
N THR A 407 9.41 19.55 -11.72
CA THR A 407 8.71 18.25 -11.78
C THR A 407 9.45 17.18 -12.60
N SER A 408 10.72 17.41 -13.00
CA SER A 408 11.49 16.44 -13.79
C SER A 408 11.83 15.16 -13.04
N ASN A 409 11.77 15.17 -11.70
CA ASN A 409 11.88 13.99 -10.87
C ASN A 409 10.64 13.85 -9.99
N SER A 410 10.11 12.65 -9.87
CA SER A 410 9.12 12.31 -8.84
C SER A 410 9.21 10.85 -8.46
N SER A 411 8.83 10.55 -7.23
CA SER A 411 8.70 9.19 -6.71
C SER A 411 7.34 9.05 -6.03
N ILE A 412 6.65 7.95 -6.29
CA ILE A 412 5.38 7.59 -5.65
C ILE A 412 5.55 6.21 -5.04
N THR A 413 5.19 6.04 -3.77
CA THR A 413 5.21 4.73 -3.10
C THR A 413 3.78 4.32 -2.72
N LEU A 414 3.29 3.24 -3.33
CA LEU A 414 1.99 2.65 -3.04
C LEU A 414 2.14 1.60 -1.93
N GLN A 415 1.71 1.93 -0.71
CA GLN A 415 2.01 1.14 0.50
C GLN A 415 1.04 -0.04 0.74
N LYS A 416 0.07 -0.28 -0.15
CA LYS A 416 -0.70 -1.53 -0.15
C LYS A 416 0.22 -2.67 -0.63
N LEU A 417 0.51 -3.61 0.27
CA LEU A 417 1.43 -4.71 -0.01
C LEU A 417 0.81 -5.73 -0.97
N LYS A 418 1.68 -6.41 -1.70
CA LYS A 418 1.35 -7.49 -2.66
C LYS A 418 2.34 -8.62 -2.45
N LEU A 419 2.01 -9.83 -2.87
CA LEU A 419 2.91 -10.98 -2.74
C LEU A 419 3.52 -11.30 -4.11
N ILE A 420 4.82 -11.57 -4.12
CA ILE A 420 5.51 -12.08 -5.31
C ILE A 420 6.29 -13.34 -4.97
N ASN A 421 6.26 -14.30 -5.88
CA ASN A 421 7.06 -15.52 -5.81
C ASN A 421 8.36 -15.36 -6.61
N HIS A 422 9.48 -15.68 -5.98
CA HIS A 422 10.77 -15.65 -6.65
C HIS A 422 11.09 -17.02 -7.21
N TYR A 423 11.21 -17.11 -8.54
CA TYR A 423 11.65 -18.33 -9.23
C TYR A 423 13.04 -18.14 -9.84
N TYR A 424 13.86 -19.19 -9.78
CA TYR A 424 15.13 -19.24 -10.50
C TYR A 424 15.34 -20.66 -11.05
N GLY A 425 15.53 -20.80 -12.36
CA GLY A 425 15.63 -22.13 -12.99
C GLY A 425 14.44 -23.06 -12.70
N ASN A 426 13.21 -22.53 -12.63
CA ASN A 426 11.97 -23.23 -12.28
C ASN A 426 11.87 -23.76 -10.84
N ILE A 427 12.80 -23.39 -9.96
CA ILE A 427 12.72 -23.67 -8.53
C ILE A 427 12.22 -22.41 -7.82
N GLN A 428 11.30 -22.56 -6.87
CA GLN A 428 10.83 -21.45 -6.03
C GLN A 428 11.86 -21.19 -4.92
N TYR A 429 12.37 -19.95 -4.84
CA TYR A 429 13.38 -19.53 -3.87
C TYR A 429 12.82 -18.68 -2.73
N GLY A 430 11.54 -18.29 -2.77
CA GLY A 430 10.88 -17.61 -1.66
C GLY A 430 9.68 -16.76 -2.08
N VAL A 431 9.05 -16.18 -1.08
CA VAL A 431 7.95 -15.20 -1.20
C VAL A 431 8.43 -13.87 -0.64
N SER A 432 8.04 -12.77 -1.27
CA SER A 432 8.21 -11.43 -0.70
C SER A 432 6.89 -10.70 -0.64
N ALA A 433 6.66 -9.97 0.46
CA ALA A 433 5.68 -8.90 0.51
C ALA A 433 6.34 -7.63 -0.05
N VAL A 434 5.79 -7.10 -1.14
CA VAL A 434 6.32 -5.95 -1.85
C VAL A 434 5.32 -4.80 -1.91
N GLN A 435 5.85 -3.60 -1.98
CA GLN A 435 5.12 -2.40 -2.36
C GLN A 435 5.64 -1.89 -3.71
N THR A 436 4.84 -1.11 -4.43
CA THR A 436 5.25 -0.54 -5.71
C THR A 436 5.76 0.89 -5.52
N THR A 437 6.95 1.17 -6.06
CA THR A 437 7.46 2.52 -6.22
C THR A 437 7.50 2.89 -7.69
N VAL A 438 6.87 4.01 -8.05
CA VAL A 438 6.88 4.58 -9.40
C VAL A 438 7.77 5.81 -9.39
N VAL A 439 8.85 5.78 -10.16
CA VAL A 439 9.79 6.89 -10.30
C VAL A 439 9.67 7.48 -11.69
N SER A 440 9.35 8.77 -11.78
CA SER A 440 9.52 9.54 -13.02
C SER A 440 10.80 10.34 -12.91
N ASP A 441 11.66 10.31 -13.94
CA ASP A 441 12.94 10.99 -13.92
C ASP A 441 13.34 11.52 -15.30
N GLU A 442 14.38 12.36 -15.34
CA GLU A 442 14.94 12.92 -16.57
C GLU A 442 16.43 12.57 -16.67
N ILE A 443 16.87 12.05 -17.82
CA ILE A 443 18.29 11.78 -18.11
C ILE A 443 18.80 12.61 -19.28
N ASN A 444 20.07 12.98 -19.23
CA ASN A 444 20.78 13.60 -20.36
C ASN A 444 21.23 12.53 -21.35
N THR A 445 20.78 12.61 -22.59
CA THR A 445 21.13 11.65 -23.65
C THR A 445 22.55 11.88 -24.18
N GLY A 446 23.03 13.13 -24.13
CA GLY A 446 24.26 13.55 -24.81
C GLY A 446 24.11 13.69 -26.33
N ASP A 447 22.88 13.59 -26.86
CA ASP A 447 22.53 13.85 -28.25
C ASP A 447 22.04 15.30 -28.41
N GLU A 448 22.55 16.01 -29.42
CA GLU A 448 22.14 17.39 -29.71
C GLU A 448 20.66 17.49 -30.12
N ALA A 449 20.12 16.45 -30.78
CA ALA A 449 18.74 16.43 -31.24
C ALA A 449 17.73 16.09 -30.13
N THR A 450 18.14 15.28 -29.15
CA THR A 450 17.28 14.77 -28.08
C THR A 450 17.90 14.98 -26.70
N GLN A 451 18.25 16.21 -26.34
CA GLN A 451 19.09 16.52 -25.16
C GLN A 451 18.69 15.81 -23.86
N THR A 452 17.39 15.66 -23.60
CA THR A 452 16.86 14.93 -22.44
C THR A 452 15.86 13.84 -22.82
N LEU A 453 15.80 12.80 -22.00
CA LEU A 453 14.80 11.75 -22.07
C LEU A 453 14.09 11.64 -20.72
N ASN A 454 12.76 11.79 -20.74
CA ASN A 454 11.90 11.54 -19.59
C ASN A 454 11.53 10.07 -19.51
N ARG A 455 11.63 9.48 -18.33
CA ARG A 455 11.38 8.04 -18.11
C ARG A 455 10.48 7.81 -16.92
N VAL A 456 9.91 6.61 -16.89
CA VAL A 456 9.11 6.08 -15.79
C VAL A 456 9.64 4.69 -15.44
N SER A 457 9.98 4.46 -14.19
CA SER A 457 10.45 3.18 -13.67
C SER A 457 9.48 2.68 -12.59
N TYR A 458 8.92 1.50 -12.78
CA TYR A 458 8.16 0.78 -11.77
C TYR A 458 9.10 -0.18 -11.05
N ILE A 459 9.10 -0.15 -9.73
CA ILE A 459 10.06 -0.86 -8.89
C ILE A 459 9.31 -1.58 -7.77
N SER A 460 9.59 -2.87 -7.57
CA SER A 460 9.08 -3.60 -6.42
C SER A 460 10.03 -3.45 -5.24
N GLU A 461 9.55 -2.90 -4.13
CA GLU A 461 10.30 -2.72 -2.89
C GLU A 461 9.85 -3.77 -1.87
N SER A 462 10.75 -4.70 -1.49
CA SER A 462 10.44 -5.76 -0.52
C SER A 462 10.34 -5.21 0.90
N VAL A 463 9.15 -5.28 1.50
CA VAL A 463 8.91 -4.87 2.89
C VAL A 463 9.20 -6.01 3.86
N ASP A 464 8.90 -7.25 3.46
CA ASP A 464 9.17 -8.46 4.24
C ASP A 464 9.39 -9.66 3.31
N VAL A 465 10.11 -10.69 3.78
CA VAL A 465 10.48 -11.87 2.99
C VAL A 465 10.39 -13.16 3.81
N LEU A 466 9.84 -14.22 3.21
CA LEU A 466 9.76 -15.56 3.82
C LEU A 466 11.15 -16.12 4.13
N ASN A 467 12.11 -15.93 3.23
CA ASN A 467 13.46 -16.46 3.36
C ASN A 467 14.46 -15.34 3.68
N ASN A 468 14.76 -15.16 4.95
CA ASN A 468 15.88 -14.35 5.41
C ASN A 468 16.92 -15.25 6.10
N VAL A 469 17.46 -16.24 5.36
CA VAL A 469 18.42 -17.17 5.95
C VAL A 469 19.54 -17.48 4.98
N VAL A 470 20.75 -17.10 5.41
CA VAL A 470 22.05 -17.63 5.00
C VAL A 470 21.95 -19.14 4.76
N THR A 471 21.79 -19.61 3.53
CA THR A 471 22.28 -20.94 3.14
C THR A 471 22.31 -21.09 1.62
N ILE A 472 23.55 -21.12 1.11
CA ILE A 472 23.99 -21.65 -0.19
C ILE A 472 23.79 -20.70 -1.38
N SER A 473 24.80 -19.84 -1.59
CA SER A 473 25.09 -19.04 -2.80
C SER A 473 24.19 -17.85 -3.16
N GLY A 474 23.53 -17.26 -2.18
CA GLY A 474 22.99 -15.91 -2.31
C GLY A 474 22.17 -15.56 -1.08
N THR A 475 22.66 -14.63 -0.26
CA THR A 475 21.78 -13.91 0.66
C THR A 475 20.70 -13.19 -0.15
N VAL A 476 19.57 -12.89 0.45
CA VAL A 476 18.48 -12.13 -0.18
C VAL A 476 18.38 -10.84 0.61
N THR A 477 18.79 -9.70 0.03
CA THR A 477 18.87 -8.44 0.76
C THR A 477 17.51 -7.73 0.72
N ALA A 478 16.81 -7.71 1.85
CA ALA A 478 15.64 -6.86 2.07
C ALA A 478 16.08 -5.42 2.39
N ASP A 479 16.66 -4.71 1.40
CA ASP A 479 16.86 -3.26 1.51
C ASP A 479 15.68 -2.55 0.85
N SER A 480 14.72 -2.13 1.68
CA SER A 480 13.66 -1.20 1.31
C SER A 480 13.98 0.17 1.89
N LYS A 481 14.43 1.09 1.05
CA LYS A 481 14.38 2.51 1.38
C LYS A 481 13.08 3.05 0.79
N SER A 482 11.99 2.92 1.54
CA SER A 482 10.74 3.59 1.18
C SER A 482 10.91 5.09 1.40
N SER A 483 10.99 5.85 0.32
CA SER A 483 10.93 7.31 0.39
C SER A 483 9.47 7.78 0.39
N PRO A 484 9.16 8.91 1.06
CA PRO A 484 7.88 9.60 0.89
C PRO A 484 7.58 9.85 -0.59
N SER A 485 6.30 9.90 -0.95
CA SER A 485 5.92 10.22 -2.33
C SER A 485 6.11 11.71 -2.55
N VAL A 486 6.98 12.12 -3.48
CA VAL A 486 7.39 13.51 -3.67
C VAL A 486 7.74 13.78 -5.12
N SER A 487 7.39 14.97 -5.64
CA SER A 487 7.89 15.50 -6.92
C SER A 487 8.82 16.67 -6.69
N GLY A 488 9.94 16.75 -7.40
CA GLY A 488 10.98 17.74 -7.14
C GLY A 488 12.36 17.13 -7.32
N THR A 489 13.34 17.92 -7.75
CA THR A 489 14.74 17.49 -7.76
C THR A 489 15.30 17.45 -6.35
N VAL A 490 15.75 16.26 -5.91
CA VAL A 490 16.50 16.10 -4.66
C VAL A 490 17.98 16.03 -5.03
N ALA A 491 18.68 17.16 -4.85
CA ALA A 491 20.01 17.45 -5.40
C ALA A 491 20.03 17.75 -6.93
N ASP A 492 21.13 18.30 -7.45
CA ASP A 492 21.32 18.66 -8.87
C ASP A 492 21.20 17.47 -9.85
N ASN A 493 20.80 16.28 -9.37
CA ASN A 493 20.62 15.08 -10.15
C ASN A 493 19.13 14.81 -10.42
N LYS A 494 18.74 14.95 -11.68
CA LYS A 494 17.38 14.64 -12.15
C LYS A 494 17.15 13.16 -12.42
N ALA A 495 18.23 12.37 -12.52
CA ALA A 495 18.21 10.97 -12.87
C ALA A 495 18.17 10.07 -11.63
N TYR A 496 17.22 9.15 -11.60
CA TYR A 496 17.14 8.09 -10.62
C TYR A 496 18.33 7.14 -10.72
N GLN A 497 18.91 6.82 -9.57
CA GLN A 497 19.97 5.83 -9.41
C GLN A 497 19.48 4.74 -8.47
N LEU A 498 19.82 3.49 -8.81
CA LEU A 498 19.51 2.37 -7.93
C LEU A 498 20.24 2.55 -6.59
N PRO A 499 19.54 2.43 -5.45
CA PRO A 499 20.20 2.46 -4.17
C PRO A 499 21.13 1.24 -4.03
N PRO A 500 22.32 1.40 -3.39
CA PRO A 500 23.13 0.25 -2.99
C PRO A 500 22.29 -0.78 -2.22
N PRO A 501 22.57 -2.09 -2.33
CA PRO A 501 23.67 -2.70 -3.09
C PRO A 501 23.38 -2.91 -4.59
N PHE A 502 22.24 -2.45 -5.10
CA PHE A 502 21.79 -2.77 -6.45
C PHE A 502 22.45 -1.91 -7.52
N TYR A 503 22.76 -2.51 -8.67
CA TYR A 503 23.23 -1.82 -9.87
C TYR A 503 22.76 -2.57 -11.13
N TYR A 504 22.80 -1.91 -12.27
CA TYR A 504 22.55 -2.55 -13.56
C TYR A 504 23.86 -2.78 -14.32
N TYR A 505 23.92 -3.89 -15.04
CA TYR A 505 24.98 -4.22 -15.99
C TYR A 505 24.42 -4.12 -17.41
N ILE A 506 25.15 -3.46 -18.31
CA ILE A 506 24.72 -3.25 -19.68
C ILE A 506 25.27 -4.34 -20.61
N LYS A 507 24.41 -4.88 -21.47
CA LYS A 507 24.80 -5.82 -22.53
C LYS A 507 24.01 -5.58 -23.81
N THR A 508 24.69 -5.15 -24.86
CA THR A 508 24.06 -4.92 -26.16
C THR A 508 23.78 -6.22 -26.90
N PHE A 509 22.60 -6.35 -27.51
CA PHE A 509 22.21 -7.50 -28.34
C PHE A 509 21.39 -7.05 -29.56
N THR A 510 21.28 -7.90 -30.57
CA THR A 510 20.46 -7.63 -31.76
C THR A 510 19.14 -8.42 -31.71
N ASP A 511 18.01 -7.72 -31.77
CA ASP A 511 16.70 -8.31 -32.08
C ASP A 511 16.35 -8.00 -33.54
N SER A 512 16.37 -9.04 -34.38
CA SER A 512 16.10 -8.93 -35.82
C SER A 512 17.07 -7.96 -36.51
N THR A 513 16.68 -6.70 -36.74
CA THR A 513 17.52 -5.65 -37.34
C THR A 513 17.83 -4.52 -36.36
N GLN A 514 17.34 -4.58 -35.13
CA GLN A 514 17.48 -3.52 -34.14
C GLN A 514 18.52 -3.89 -33.09
N THR A 515 19.47 -3.00 -32.87
CA THR A 515 20.40 -3.08 -31.73
C THR A 515 19.69 -2.57 -30.47
N VAL A 516 19.70 -3.38 -29.41
CA VAL A 516 19.06 -3.07 -28.12
C VAL A 516 20.12 -3.04 -27.01
N THR A 517 20.08 -1.99 -26.18
CA THR A 517 20.91 -1.87 -24.98
C THR A 517 20.28 -2.67 -23.85
N GLY A 518 20.73 -3.91 -23.65
CA GLY A 518 20.16 -4.78 -22.62
C GLY A 518 20.59 -4.39 -21.20
N LEU A 519 19.67 -4.46 -20.24
CA LEU A 519 19.93 -4.22 -18.82
C LEU A 519 19.78 -5.52 -18.02
N LYS A 520 20.67 -5.70 -17.04
CA LYS A 520 20.62 -6.81 -16.07
C LYS A 520 20.78 -6.28 -14.65
N LEU A 521 19.87 -6.61 -13.75
CA LEU A 521 19.95 -6.25 -12.34
C LEU A 521 20.94 -7.16 -11.60
N SER A 522 21.85 -6.53 -10.86
CA SER A 522 22.89 -7.20 -10.07
C SER A 522 23.02 -6.54 -8.70
N SER A 523 23.70 -7.21 -7.76
CA SER A 523 23.96 -6.70 -6.42
C SER A 523 25.45 -6.78 -6.11
N THR A 524 26.00 -5.75 -5.45
CA THR A 524 27.43 -5.65 -5.13
C THR A 524 27.87 -6.65 -4.07
N ASP A 525 26.94 -7.14 -3.25
CA ASP A 525 27.15 -8.17 -2.22
C ASP A 525 27.03 -9.61 -2.75
N GLY A 526 26.84 -9.79 -4.06
CA GLY A 526 26.67 -11.10 -4.71
C GLY A 526 25.32 -11.77 -4.43
N THR A 527 24.37 -11.05 -3.83
CA THR A 527 23.02 -11.55 -3.59
C THR A 527 22.18 -11.62 -4.85
N ILE A 528 21.15 -12.45 -4.78
CA ILE A 528 20.10 -12.48 -5.79
C ILE A 528 19.16 -11.29 -5.52
N PRO A 529 19.02 -10.32 -6.44
CA PRO A 529 18.12 -9.20 -6.23
C PRO A 529 16.65 -9.65 -6.11
N THR A 530 15.94 -9.18 -5.09
CA THR A 530 14.49 -9.36 -4.95
C THR A 530 13.67 -8.34 -5.72
N LYS A 531 14.32 -7.27 -6.19
CA LYS A 531 13.64 -6.20 -6.92
C LYS A 531 13.32 -6.68 -8.34
N VAL A 532 12.10 -6.41 -8.75
CA VAL A 532 11.64 -6.41 -10.14
C VAL A 532 11.52 -4.95 -10.55
N ILE A 533 12.03 -4.62 -11.74
CA ILE A 533 12.06 -3.26 -12.28
C ILE A 533 11.49 -3.31 -13.69
N LEU A 534 10.57 -2.39 -14.01
CA LEU A 534 10.09 -2.15 -15.36
C LEU A 534 10.34 -0.69 -15.75
N GLY A 535 11.23 -0.46 -16.72
CA GLY A 535 11.56 0.85 -17.27
C GLY A 535 10.86 1.12 -18.60
N LEU A 536 10.15 2.24 -18.67
CA LEU A 536 9.49 2.76 -19.87
C LEU A 536 9.88 4.22 -20.08
N THR A 537 9.88 4.70 -21.32
CA THR A 537 9.89 6.15 -21.56
C THR A 537 8.58 6.77 -21.09
N LYS A 538 8.58 8.08 -20.82
CA LYS A 538 7.34 8.79 -20.47
C LYS A 538 6.27 8.64 -21.55
N ASN A 539 6.66 8.73 -22.83
CA ASN A 539 5.73 8.60 -23.96
C ASN A 539 5.07 7.22 -23.99
N GLU A 540 5.83 6.14 -23.79
CA GLU A 540 5.29 4.79 -23.71
C GLU A 540 4.34 4.62 -22.52
N ASN A 541 4.68 5.20 -21.37
CA ASN A 541 3.81 5.18 -20.19
C ASN A 541 2.54 6.00 -20.39
N ASP A 542 2.60 7.13 -21.11
CA ASP A 542 1.43 7.96 -21.41
C ASP A 542 0.46 7.21 -22.34
N LEU A 543 0.96 6.42 -23.31
CA LEU A 543 0.09 5.53 -24.11
C LEU A 543 -0.69 4.54 -23.24
N LEU A 544 -0.06 4.02 -22.18
CA LEU A 544 -0.75 3.14 -21.22
C LEU A 544 -1.81 3.91 -20.42
N LYS A 545 -1.54 5.15 -20.01
CA LYS A 545 -2.56 6.02 -19.38
C LYS A 545 -3.74 6.29 -20.31
N ASP A 546 -3.49 6.48 -21.61
CA ASP A 546 -4.53 6.69 -22.62
C ASP A 546 -5.39 5.43 -22.82
N LEU A 547 -4.80 4.23 -22.75
CA LEU A 547 -5.56 2.97 -22.78
C LEU A 547 -6.50 2.83 -21.58
N ILE A 548 -6.04 3.18 -20.37
CA ILE A 548 -6.86 3.18 -19.15
C ILE A 548 -8.08 4.08 -19.35
N LYS A 549 -7.85 5.32 -19.82
CA LYS A 549 -8.91 6.31 -20.02
C LYS A 549 -9.89 5.89 -21.12
N THR A 550 -9.39 5.39 -22.24
CA THR A 550 -10.20 4.98 -23.40
C THR A 550 -11.12 3.81 -23.07
N ASN A 551 -10.69 2.93 -22.17
CA ASN A 551 -11.44 1.74 -21.77
C ASN A 551 -12.14 1.90 -20.40
N GLU A 552 -12.11 3.12 -19.82
CA GLU A 552 -12.71 3.44 -18.53
C GLU A 552 -12.34 2.44 -17.41
N LEU A 553 -11.06 2.04 -17.40
CA LEU A 553 -10.58 1.01 -16.48
C LEU A 553 -10.35 1.57 -15.08
N ILE A 554 -10.87 0.87 -14.09
CA ILE A 554 -10.64 1.09 -12.66
C ILE A 554 -9.60 0.08 -12.17
N ASN A 555 -8.84 0.45 -11.15
CA ASN A 555 -7.82 -0.39 -10.53
C ASN A 555 -6.84 -1.05 -11.56
N PRO A 556 -6.23 -0.27 -12.48
CA PRO A 556 -5.42 -0.82 -13.55
C PRO A 556 -4.10 -1.42 -13.04
N ARG A 557 -3.60 -2.45 -13.72
CA ARG A 557 -2.34 -3.16 -13.46
C ARG A 557 -1.56 -3.33 -14.74
N LEU A 558 -0.25 -3.21 -14.67
CA LEU A 558 0.61 -3.53 -15.82
C LEU A 558 0.59 -5.03 -16.04
N PHE A 559 0.55 -5.43 -17.31
CA PHE A 559 0.52 -6.83 -17.70
C PHE A 559 1.51 -7.05 -18.85
N LEU A 560 2.39 -8.03 -18.71
CA LEU A 560 3.40 -8.35 -19.72
C LEU A 560 3.11 -9.71 -20.33
N ILE A 561 2.84 -9.76 -21.63
CA ILE A 561 2.61 -11.01 -22.36
C ILE A 561 3.92 -11.46 -22.98
N ASP A 562 4.43 -12.62 -22.56
CA ASP A 562 5.58 -13.23 -23.23
C ASP A 562 5.20 -13.59 -24.66
N LEU A 563 6.03 -13.21 -25.63
CA LEU A 563 5.80 -13.57 -27.04
C LEU A 563 5.94 -15.07 -27.29
N PHE A 564 6.59 -15.82 -26.38
CA PHE A 564 6.72 -17.27 -26.46
C PHE A 564 6.05 -17.93 -25.26
N GLU A 565 4.86 -18.49 -25.48
CA GLU A 565 4.04 -19.13 -24.43
C GLU A 565 4.72 -20.32 -23.74
N ASP A 566 5.75 -20.93 -24.36
CA ASP A 566 6.54 -22.00 -23.76
C ASP A 566 7.60 -21.50 -22.77
N GLY A 567 7.72 -20.18 -22.58
CA GLY A 567 8.73 -19.55 -21.73
C GLY A 567 10.14 -19.68 -22.28
N SER A 568 10.30 -20.01 -23.57
CA SER A 568 11.61 -20.08 -24.22
C SER A 568 12.22 -18.68 -24.35
N SER A 569 13.54 -18.62 -24.21
CA SER A 569 14.29 -17.38 -24.46
C SER A 569 14.69 -17.31 -25.93
N LEU A 570 14.59 -16.11 -26.51
CA LEU A 570 15.23 -15.79 -27.77
C LEU A 570 16.75 -15.78 -27.61
N ILE A 571 17.47 -16.11 -28.69
CA ILE A 571 18.93 -16.04 -28.74
C ILE A 571 19.32 -15.06 -29.85
N SER A 572 20.04 -13.99 -29.49
CA SER A 572 20.54 -13.02 -30.45
C SER A 572 21.71 -13.55 -31.29
N SER A 573 22.12 -12.82 -32.33
CA SER A 573 23.33 -13.13 -33.12
C SER A 573 24.62 -13.18 -32.27
N GLU A 574 24.63 -12.45 -31.16
CA GLU A 574 25.73 -12.40 -30.20
C GLU A 574 25.65 -13.54 -29.15
N SER A 575 24.75 -14.51 -29.35
CA SER A 575 24.47 -15.61 -28.40
C SER A 575 23.98 -15.12 -27.03
N ILE A 576 23.20 -14.04 -27.01
CA ILE A 576 22.61 -13.49 -25.80
C ILE A 576 21.18 -14.01 -25.67
N GLN A 577 20.88 -14.65 -24.54
CA GLN A 577 19.52 -15.05 -24.22
C GLN A 577 18.74 -13.84 -23.70
N TYR A 578 17.56 -13.62 -24.27
CA TYR A 578 16.64 -12.56 -23.85
C TYR A 578 15.19 -13.00 -24.02
N ARG A 579 14.29 -12.31 -23.35
CA ARG A 579 12.84 -12.44 -23.54
C ARG A 579 12.25 -11.13 -23.97
N LYS A 580 11.14 -11.19 -24.70
CA LYS A 580 10.46 -10.03 -25.28
C LYS A 580 8.97 -10.13 -24.98
N TYR A 581 8.42 -9.05 -24.44
CA TYR A 581 7.07 -9.01 -23.92
C TYR A 581 6.27 -7.90 -24.59
N ASN A 582 4.99 -8.17 -24.89
CA ASN A 582 4.03 -7.14 -25.24
C ASN A 582 3.46 -6.52 -23.95
N VAL A 583 3.48 -5.19 -23.86
CA VAL A 583 2.96 -4.46 -22.69
C VAL A 583 1.48 -4.18 -22.89
N GLY A 584 0.69 -4.57 -21.89
CA GLY A 584 -0.74 -4.28 -21.80
C GLY A 584 -1.15 -3.85 -20.39
N ILE A 585 -2.45 -3.69 -20.22
CA ILE A 585 -3.08 -3.29 -18.97
C ILE A 585 -4.25 -4.21 -18.70
N VAL A 586 -4.36 -4.67 -17.46
CA VAL A 586 -5.57 -5.30 -16.96
C VAL A 586 -6.28 -4.31 -16.04
N GLY A 587 -7.59 -4.15 -16.18
CA GLY A 587 -8.41 -3.32 -15.31
C GLY A 587 -9.80 -3.88 -15.06
N GLU A 588 -10.49 -3.30 -14.10
CA GLU A 588 -11.90 -3.52 -13.82
C GLU A 588 -12.72 -2.56 -14.70
N THR A 589 -13.74 -3.06 -15.40
CA THR A 589 -14.73 -2.20 -16.07
C THR A 589 -15.74 -1.64 -15.05
N GLY A 590 -16.57 -0.68 -15.45
CA GLY A 590 -17.61 -0.11 -14.58
C GLY A 590 -18.63 -1.13 -14.02
N VAL A 591 -18.73 -2.33 -14.62
CA VAL A 591 -19.60 -3.43 -14.15
C VAL A 591 -18.83 -4.55 -13.42
N GLY A 592 -17.52 -4.39 -13.26
CA GLY A 592 -16.66 -5.33 -12.54
C GLY A 592 -16.09 -6.49 -13.34
N GLU A 593 -16.29 -6.52 -14.67
CA GLU A 593 -15.59 -7.44 -15.54
C GLU A 593 -14.11 -7.08 -15.60
N LEU A 594 -13.23 -8.08 -15.46
CA LEU A 594 -11.80 -7.91 -15.60
C LEU A 594 -11.40 -8.03 -17.07
N ARG A 595 -10.80 -6.98 -17.60
CA ARG A 595 -10.47 -6.87 -19.03
C ARG A 595 -8.99 -6.64 -19.24
N LEU A 596 -8.41 -7.39 -20.16
CA LEU A 596 -7.06 -7.19 -20.67
C LEU A 596 -7.11 -6.36 -21.95
N VAL A 597 -6.34 -5.28 -21.98
CA VAL A 597 -6.21 -4.37 -23.13
C VAL A 597 -4.74 -4.27 -23.51
N LEU A 598 -4.44 -4.49 -24.79
CA LEU A 598 -3.09 -4.42 -25.32
C LEU A 598 -2.83 -3.07 -25.96
N ASN A 599 -1.58 -2.62 -25.91
CA ASN A 599 -1.13 -1.43 -26.62
C ASN A 599 -0.82 -1.80 -28.08
N GLU A 600 -1.56 -1.27 -29.06
CA GLU A 600 -1.31 -1.50 -30.48
C GLU A 600 -1.00 -0.17 -31.23
N PRO A 601 0.09 -0.09 -32.02
CA PRO A 601 1.08 -1.14 -32.30
C PRO A 601 2.07 -1.36 -31.13
N GLY A 602 2.21 -2.64 -30.73
CA GLY A 602 2.94 -3.17 -29.56
C GLY A 602 4.08 -2.33 -28.99
N GLY A 603 3.90 -1.81 -27.77
CA GLY A 603 5.02 -1.42 -26.92
C GLY A 603 5.71 -2.68 -26.40
N PHE A 604 6.94 -2.93 -26.84
CA PHE A 604 7.70 -4.10 -26.41
C PHE A 604 8.69 -3.76 -25.31
N VAL A 605 8.80 -4.67 -24.34
CA VAL A 605 9.86 -4.63 -23.32
C VAL A 605 10.67 -5.92 -23.37
N TYR A 606 11.94 -5.80 -23.00
CA TYR A 606 12.91 -6.88 -23.02
C TYR A 606 13.37 -7.20 -21.61
N SER A 607 13.83 -8.43 -21.39
CA SER A 607 14.56 -8.79 -20.17
C SER A 607 15.65 -9.80 -20.46
N LEU A 608 16.79 -9.65 -19.78
CA LEU A 608 17.92 -10.58 -19.82
C LEU A 608 17.96 -11.53 -18.62
N ASP A 609 17.23 -11.22 -17.54
CA ASP A 609 17.37 -11.86 -16.24
C ASP A 609 16.05 -12.10 -15.49
N ASN A 610 14.92 -11.75 -16.11
CA ASN A 610 13.59 -11.78 -15.53
C ASN A 610 13.45 -10.91 -14.25
N ARG A 611 14.28 -9.88 -14.09
CA ARG A 611 14.22 -8.92 -12.97
C ARG A 611 14.23 -7.49 -13.46
N TYR A 612 15.07 -7.17 -14.44
CA TYR A 612 15.04 -5.88 -15.11
C TYR A 612 14.35 -6.04 -16.46
N TYR A 613 13.23 -5.34 -16.59
CA TYR A 613 12.43 -5.24 -17.79
C TYR A 613 12.50 -3.81 -18.29
N PHE A 614 12.70 -3.63 -19.59
CA PHE A 614 12.95 -2.30 -20.15
C PHE A 614 12.47 -2.22 -21.59
N SER A 615 11.90 -1.08 -21.98
CA SER A 615 11.74 -0.77 -23.40
C SER A 615 13.10 -0.44 -24.01
N LYS A 616 13.18 -0.57 -25.34
CA LYS A 616 14.40 -0.22 -26.07
C LYS A 616 14.76 1.25 -25.83
N ASP A 617 13.80 2.15 -26.05
CA ASP A 617 14.01 3.61 -25.96
C ASP A 617 14.37 4.05 -24.53
N TYR A 618 13.86 3.37 -23.50
CA TYR A 618 14.26 3.60 -22.11
C TYR A 618 15.75 3.31 -21.88
N SER A 619 16.25 2.22 -22.49
CA SER A 619 17.58 1.68 -22.25
C SER A 619 18.69 2.32 -23.08
N ASP A 620 18.37 2.91 -24.23
CA ASP A 620 19.34 3.40 -25.22
C ASP A 620 20.36 4.40 -24.65
N PHE A 621 19.95 5.21 -23.66
CA PHE A 621 20.77 6.29 -23.08
C PHE A 621 21.27 6.00 -21.67
N ILE A 622 21.05 4.78 -21.17
CA ILE A 622 21.59 4.37 -19.87
C ILE A 622 23.09 4.12 -20.02
N LYS A 623 23.87 4.67 -19.08
CA LYS A 623 25.34 4.56 -19.07
C LYS A 623 25.78 3.65 -17.93
N ASP A 624 26.83 2.86 -18.17
CA ASP A 624 27.38 1.99 -17.14
C ASP A 624 27.76 2.81 -15.90
N THR A 625 27.32 2.35 -14.73
CA THR A 625 27.77 2.94 -13.47
C THR A 625 29.09 2.26 -13.10
N PRO A 626 30.24 2.96 -13.12
CA PRO A 626 31.51 2.34 -12.80
C PRO A 626 31.47 1.83 -11.35
N ILE A 627 31.56 0.50 -11.18
CA ILE A 627 31.70 -0.11 -9.86
C ILE A 627 33.12 0.24 -9.38
N THR A 628 33.25 1.14 -8.42
CA THR A 628 34.50 1.32 -7.66
C THR A 628 34.68 0.12 -6.73
N SER A 629 34.99 -1.04 -7.30
CA SER A 629 35.53 -2.14 -6.53
C SER A 629 36.91 -1.70 -6.02
N LEU A 630 37.04 -1.48 -4.72
CA LEU A 630 38.34 -1.50 -4.04
C LEU A 630 38.90 -2.93 -4.14
N PHE A 631 39.42 -3.29 -5.31
CA PHE A 631 40.43 -4.35 -5.37
C PHE A 631 41.68 -3.75 -4.75
N LEU A 632 41.99 -4.17 -3.53
CA LEU A 632 43.36 -4.06 -3.03
C LEU A 632 44.20 -4.95 -3.97
N ASP A 633 44.86 -4.33 -4.95
CA ASP A 633 45.97 -4.94 -5.65
C ASP A 633 47.06 -5.21 -4.62
N LEU A 634 47.03 -6.41 -4.04
CA LEU A 634 48.20 -7.00 -3.41
C LEU A 634 49.11 -7.45 -4.56
N GLU A 635 49.85 -6.50 -5.13
CA GLU A 635 51.12 -6.80 -5.78
C GLU A 635 52.05 -7.39 -4.73
N ILE A 636 52.01 -8.71 -4.55
CA ILE A 636 53.12 -9.45 -3.98
C ILE A 636 54.15 -9.59 -5.09
N SER A 637 55.07 -8.63 -5.18
CA SER A 637 56.33 -8.85 -5.88
C SER A 637 57.17 -9.85 -5.07
N LEU A 638 57.57 -10.94 -5.73
CA LEU A 638 58.52 -11.96 -5.26
C LEU A 638 59.79 -11.40 -4.61
#